data_AF-A0AAU7B3A1-F1
#
_entry.id   AF-A0AAU7B3A1-F1
#
_cell.length_a   1.000
_cell.length_b   1.000
_cell.length_c   1.000
_cell.angle_alpha   90.00
_cell.angle_beta   90.00
_cell.angle_gamma   90.00
#
_symmetry.space_group_name_H-M   'P 1'
#
loop_
_entity.id
_entity.type
_entity.pdbx_description
1 polymer ?
#
loop_
_entity_poly.entity_id
_entity_poly.type
_entity_poly.pdbx_seq_one_letter_code
_entity_poly.pdbx_strand_id
1 'polypeptide(L)'
;MGKRGAIAALVVSGLFGAAAGLPPAALAGPVASPRSAAAVLSAHGAAAGSRTAPRAAAPVAGGRPGAVVVRGNKLIDTSTGLPMRLLGVNRGALGDACNYGGVSDGPIHDETIDAMIRWHITAVRLPINQDCWLGIHGRPRGIMTAAEYRTIVVDYARALEAKGLVVILDNQYGSVPIPGTGADYIPPLPDGNVVPFLTSLAETFRDDDDVIIDLYNEPHPESGDGVIVSGGPAEKCWRDGCVRTWTGGPELVSYDAVGMQQMVDAVRSTGARQPLIVGGLNYAGDLSAWLQYRPVDPAGQLIAATHLYQCVAGTSLGNEGTKGCPEDSAGKAAATARVKAWDTYLAPVAAQVPLVAAEVGEYDCGHDFSDQFFDWADAHGVGYLGWTWNATDTGPAVAGGFGGDGVDDGFWFCDGRHDLRHGGPALISNYDGTPTPFGVGLKNRLQRFATGPKPLIEVAVPAEGQRVPMGTTLATDVTCRPDTGGAAVIATCAAPKTVDTSRLGPAELTVSALDAAGQASTKVVRYVVDDPPPPPPVIPTQATTATVPATTVPATTATTPTRTPVVLPVISLAGVPRGLTASAAGTVGLRLRCLGTIACRGTLRLSTPRPARVAGTRPRTASTLATGTYALPAGRSLTVKLRLTRTARARVKAAARGLKAVLTVTPRVAAARPRTAQLTLRPAAARPTVRRPAAGRSR
;
A
#
# COMPACT_ATOMS: atom_id res chain seq x y z
N MET A 1 -74.34 -1.19 -3.37
CA MET A 1 -74.80 -1.98 -2.20
C MET A 1 -73.74 -1.92 -1.10
N GLY A 2 -74.13 -1.53 0.12
CA GLY A 2 -73.38 -1.62 1.40
C GLY A 2 -72.18 -0.69 1.60
N LYS A 3 -72.28 0.56 2.10
CA LYS A 3 -72.43 1.04 3.51
C LYS A 3 -71.23 0.70 4.41
N ARG A 4 -70.38 1.64 4.84
CA ARG A 4 -70.50 2.77 5.82
C ARG A 4 -69.81 2.41 7.15
N GLY A 5 -68.97 3.31 7.66
CA GLY A 5 -68.48 3.27 9.04
C GLY A 5 -67.41 4.31 9.34
N ALA A 6 -67.81 5.57 9.51
CA ALA A 6 -67.01 6.62 10.16
C ALA A 6 -67.76 7.05 11.42
N ILE A 7 -67.06 7.20 12.56
CA ILE A 7 -67.50 7.96 13.73
C ILE A 7 -66.26 8.60 14.40
N ALA A 8 -66.32 9.93 14.52
CA ALA A 8 -65.49 10.85 15.32
C ALA A 8 -65.92 10.79 16.82
N ALA A 9 -65.37 11.42 17.85
CA ALA A 9 -64.51 12.57 18.11
C ALA A 9 -64.17 12.50 19.62
N LEU A 10 -63.13 13.19 20.11
CA LEU A 10 -63.31 14.35 21.02
C LEU A 10 -61.96 14.99 21.40
N VAL A 11 -61.99 16.32 21.38
CA VAL A 11 -60.99 17.31 21.78
C VAL A 11 -61.20 17.66 23.26
N VAL A 12 -60.12 17.92 24.01
CA VAL A 12 -60.11 18.97 25.06
C VAL A 12 -58.75 19.69 25.05
N SER A 13 -58.86 21.02 24.96
CA SER A 13 -57.82 22.05 24.93
C SER A 13 -57.27 22.41 26.32
N GLY A 14 -56.07 23.00 26.35
CA GLY A 14 -55.54 23.75 27.50
C GLY A 14 -54.40 24.68 27.07
N LEU A 15 -54.69 25.98 27.02
CA LEU A 15 -53.84 27.11 26.60
C LEU A 15 -52.99 27.71 27.74
N PHE A 16 -52.14 28.69 27.37
CA PHE A 16 -51.40 29.73 28.13
C PHE A 16 -49.91 29.43 28.39
N GLY A 17 -48.94 30.28 28.05
CA GLY A 17 -48.98 31.64 27.51
C GLY A 17 -47.58 32.12 27.08
N ALA A 18 -47.57 33.15 26.23
CA ALA A 18 -46.38 33.83 25.72
C ALA A 18 -45.89 34.93 26.69
N ALA A 19 -44.60 35.24 26.68
CA ALA A 19 -44.10 36.60 26.89
C ALA A 19 -42.65 36.76 26.38
N ALA A 20 -42.44 37.84 25.62
CA ALA A 20 -41.18 38.30 25.07
C ALA A 20 -40.36 39.13 26.09
N GLY A 21 -39.06 39.34 25.82
CA GLY A 21 -38.24 40.34 26.51
C GLY A 21 -36.75 40.26 26.19
N LEU A 22 -36.27 41.17 25.33
CA LEU A 22 -34.86 41.48 25.00
C LEU A 22 -34.29 42.53 26.01
N PRO A 23 -32.99 42.93 25.94
CA PRO A 23 -32.04 43.13 27.06
C PRO A 23 -31.89 44.60 27.52
N PRO A 24 -30.91 44.98 28.39
CA PRO A 24 -29.59 45.43 27.88
C PRO A 24 -28.34 45.26 28.80
N ALA A 25 -27.19 45.43 28.13
CA ALA A 25 -25.83 45.86 28.48
C ALA A 25 -25.51 46.48 29.87
N ALA A 26 -24.27 46.29 30.37
CA ALA A 26 -23.13 47.24 30.21
C ALA A 26 -22.01 47.07 31.26
N LEU A 27 -20.81 47.58 30.89
CA LEU A 27 -19.63 47.95 31.70
C LEU A 27 -18.62 46.83 32.03
N ALA A 28 -17.30 47.02 32.02
CA ALA A 28 -16.31 47.96 31.47
C ALA A 28 -14.93 47.32 31.82
N GLY A 29 -13.89 47.51 30.99
CA GLY A 29 -12.56 46.88 31.18
C GLY A 29 -11.71 47.46 32.33
N PRO A 30 -10.37 47.57 32.17
CA PRO A 30 -9.36 46.53 31.94
C PRO A 30 -8.22 46.62 33.01
N VAL A 31 -7.44 45.57 33.30
CA VAL A 31 -6.19 45.75 34.09
C VAL A 31 -5.05 44.81 33.64
N ALA A 32 -4.08 45.45 32.99
CA ALA A 32 -2.61 45.32 33.07
C ALA A 32 -1.89 43.94 33.07
N SER A 33 -1.04 43.76 32.06
CA SER A 33 0.21 43.01 32.12
C SER A 33 1.24 43.67 33.08
N PRO A 34 2.30 42.93 33.43
CA PRO A 34 3.62 43.52 33.26
C PRO A 34 4.60 42.61 32.50
N ARG A 35 5.37 43.25 31.61
CA ARG A 35 6.69 42.83 31.12
C ARG A 35 7.74 43.08 32.22
N SER A 36 8.75 42.22 32.31
CA SER A 36 10.17 42.56 32.60
C SER A 36 10.99 41.28 32.37
N ALA A 37 11.83 41.19 31.33
CA ALA A 37 13.14 41.81 31.14
C ALA A 37 14.28 40.92 31.66
N ALA A 38 15.23 40.70 30.77
CA ALA A 38 16.39 39.83 30.89
C ALA A 38 17.45 40.37 31.86
N ALA A 39 18.25 39.44 32.42
CA ALA A 39 19.59 39.74 32.90
C ALA A 39 20.55 38.63 32.45
N VAL A 40 21.59 39.06 31.76
CA VAL A 40 22.74 38.31 31.26
C VAL A 40 23.71 38.07 32.42
N LEU A 41 24.26 36.85 32.52
CA LEU A 41 25.59 36.67 33.09
C LEU A 41 26.31 35.48 32.43
N SER A 42 27.37 35.80 31.71
CA SER A 42 28.31 34.85 31.10
C SER A 42 29.19 34.17 32.14
N ALA A 43 29.44 32.87 31.98
CA ALA A 43 30.67 32.22 32.48
C ALA A 43 31.01 31.01 31.59
N HIS A 44 32.31 30.91 31.29
CA HIS A 44 32.91 30.04 30.29
C HIS A 44 33.03 28.59 30.77
N GLY A 45 32.82 27.63 29.87
CA GLY A 45 33.11 26.22 30.11
C GLY A 45 33.05 25.39 28.83
N ALA A 46 34.21 25.15 28.23
CA ALA A 46 34.40 24.28 27.08
C ALA A 46 34.03 22.82 27.40
N ALA A 47 33.27 22.16 26.51
CA ALA A 47 33.17 20.70 26.48
C ALA A 47 32.93 20.22 25.05
N ALA A 48 33.79 19.29 24.64
CA ALA A 48 33.99 18.79 23.29
C ALA A 48 32.73 18.17 22.65
N GLY A 49 32.45 18.59 21.41
CA GLY A 49 31.45 17.95 20.56
C GLY A 49 31.94 16.60 20.05
N SER A 50 31.29 15.53 20.50
CA SER A 50 31.42 14.20 19.92
C SER A 50 30.69 14.17 18.57
N ARG A 51 31.43 14.40 17.49
CA ARG A 51 30.98 14.16 16.11
C ARG A 51 30.82 12.66 15.88
N THR A 52 29.58 12.19 15.77
CA THR A 52 29.27 10.86 15.25
C THR A 52 29.64 10.81 13.76
N ALA A 53 30.66 10.02 13.42
CA ALA A 53 31.02 9.73 12.03
C ALA A 53 29.88 8.93 11.34
N PRO A 54 29.52 9.26 10.08
CA PRO A 54 28.55 8.47 9.35
C PRO A 54 29.16 7.10 9.03
N ARG A 55 28.50 6.05 9.50
CA ARG A 55 28.85 4.67 9.18
C ARG A 55 28.49 4.41 7.71
N ALA A 56 29.50 4.08 6.90
CA ALA A 56 29.33 3.68 5.51
C ALA A 56 28.24 2.60 5.37
N ALA A 57 27.25 2.87 4.51
CA ALA A 57 26.17 1.96 4.20
C ALA A 57 26.69 0.78 3.39
N ALA A 58 26.37 -0.43 3.85
CA ALA A 58 26.47 -1.64 3.04
C ALA A 58 25.48 -1.55 1.85
N PRO A 59 25.73 -2.24 0.72
CA PRO A 59 24.83 -2.18 -0.43
C PRO A 59 23.44 -2.68 -0.04
N VAL A 60 22.43 -1.87 -0.32
CA VAL A 60 21.03 -2.10 0.05
C VAL A 60 20.44 -3.18 -0.86
N ALA A 61 20.05 -4.30 -0.26
CA ALA A 61 19.03 -5.15 -0.84
C ALA A 61 17.66 -4.51 -0.52
N GLY A 62 16.97 -3.99 -1.55
CA GLY A 62 15.55 -3.58 -1.52
C GLY A 62 15.14 -2.59 -0.42
N GLY A 63 15.55 -1.33 -0.52
CA GLY A 63 14.99 -0.25 0.30
C GLY A 63 13.56 0.09 -0.13
N ARG A 64 12.75 0.65 0.79
CA ARG A 64 11.48 1.32 0.45
C ARG A 64 11.76 2.35 -0.66
N PRO A 65 10.91 2.48 -1.70
CA PRO A 65 11.00 3.58 -2.63
C PRO A 65 11.13 4.89 -1.85
N GLY A 66 11.84 5.86 -2.41
CA GLY A 66 11.69 7.22 -1.90
C GLY A 66 10.38 7.77 -2.40
N ALA A 67 10.00 8.93 -1.85
CA ALA A 67 8.88 9.73 -2.31
C ALA A 67 8.72 9.67 -3.83
N VAL A 68 7.50 9.40 -4.31
CA VAL A 68 7.19 9.39 -5.74
C VAL A 68 6.83 10.81 -6.16
N VAL A 69 7.52 11.36 -7.15
CA VAL A 69 7.26 12.73 -7.62
C VAL A 69 7.11 12.80 -9.13
N VAL A 70 6.23 13.69 -9.59
CA VAL A 70 6.09 14.01 -11.01
C VAL A 70 7.19 14.96 -11.45
N ARG A 71 7.85 14.64 -12.57
CA ARG A 71 8.79 15.52 -13.29
C ARG A 71 8.54 15.40 -14.79
N GLY A 72 8.01 16.48 -15.38
CA GLY A 72 7.56 16.44 -16.78
C GLY A 72 6.46 15.40 -16.95
N ASN A 73 6.64 14.47 -17.89
CA ASN A 73 5.72 13.37 -18.15
C ASN A 73 6.10 12.05 -17.46
N LYS A 74 6.97 12.09 -16.44
CA LYS A 74 7.46 10.88 -15.75
C LYS A 74 7.23 10.96 -14.24
N LEU A 75 7.03 9.79 -13.62
CA LEU A 75 7.19 9.60 -12.18
C LEU A 75 8.64 9.30 -11.89
N ILE A 76 9.16 9.88 -10.81
CA ILE A 76 10.52 9.69 -10.34
C ILE A 76 10.45 9.11 -8.93
N ASP A 77 11.14 8.00 -8.71
CA ASP A 77 11.49 7.52 -7.37
C ASP A 77 12.64 8.38 -6.84
N THR A 78 12.38 9.18 -5.81
CA THR A 78 13.40 10.10 -5.27
C THR A 78 14.57 9.40 -4.58
N SER A 79 14.42 8.15 -4.14
CA SER A 79 15.53 7.41 -3.52
C SER A 79 16.59 6.99 -4.54
N THR A 80 16.17 6.72 -5.77
CA THR A 80 17.04 6.29 -6.87
C THR A 80 17.31 7.41 -7.89
N GLY A 81 16.47 8.44 -7.90
CA GLY A 81 16.46 9.50 -8.92
C GLY A 81 16.03 9.00 -10.29
N LEU A 82 15.48 7.77 -10.38
CA LEU A 82 15.12 7.12 -11.63
C LEU A 82 13.66 7.36 -12.01
N PRO A 83 13.34 7.41 -13.31
CA PRO A 83 11.99 7.21 -13.77
C PRO A 83 11.44 5.87 -13.28
N MET A 84 10.20 5.89 -12.81
CA MET A 84 9.45 4.69 -12.45
C MET A 84 8.08 4.68 -13.13
N ARG A 85 7.49 3.49 -13.19
CA ARG A 85 6.12 3.26 -13.65
C ARG A 85 5.35 2.59 -12.53
N LEU A 86 4.07 2.93 -12.39
CA LEU A 86 3.16 2.22 -11.50
C LEU A 86 2.73 0.92 -12.18
N LEU A 87 3.42 -0.18 -11.86
CA LEU A 87 3.14 -1.51 -12.41
C LEU A 87 2.62 -2.38 -11.27
N GLY A 88 1.34 -2.73 -11.29
CA GLY A 88 0.69 -3.15 -10.06
C GLY A 88 -0.65 -3.84 -10.22
N VAL A 89 -1.40 -3.86 -9.12
CA VAL A 89 -2.71 -4.47 -9.02
C VAL A 89 -3.66 -3.57 -8.22
N ASN A 90 -4.94 -3.66 -8.55
CA ASN A 90 -6.02 -3.20 -7.67
C ASN A 90 -6.29 -4.26 -6.60
N ARG A 91 -6.58 -3.83 -5.38
CA ARG A 91 -7.00 -4.71 -4.28
C ARG A 91 -8.32 -4.20 -3.71
N GLY A 92 -9.44 -4.79 -4.14
CA GLY A 92 -10.82 -4.41 -3.77
C GLY A 92 -11.18 -4.53 -2.28
N ALA A 93 -10.20 -4.88 -1.45
CA ALA A 93 -10.30 -5.15 -0.03
C ALA A 93 -11.14 -4.16 0.78
N LEU A 94 -11.08 -2.86 0.52
CA LEU A 94 -11.52 -1.83 1.47
C LEU A 94 -12.70 -0.98 0.98
N GLY A 95 -13.13 -1.15 -0.27
CA GLY A 95 -14.14 -0.29 -0.90
C GLY A 95 -15.58 -0.62 -0.48
N ASP A 96 -15.94 -1.90 -0.44
CA ASP A 96 -17.35 -2.28 -0.25
C ASP A 96 -17.62 -3.03 1.06
N ALA A 97 -16.62 -3.68 1.63
CA ALA A 97 -16.77 -4.53 2.81
C ALA A 97 -17.49 -3.84 3.99
N CYS A 98 -17.23 -2.54 4.16
CA CYS A 98 -17.80 -1.72 5.23
C CYS A 98 -19.31 -1.43 5.07
N ASN A 99 -19.87 -1.58 3.87
CA ASN A 99 -21.30 -1.43 3.61
C ASN A 99 -22.15 -2.58 4.19
N TYR A 100 -21.52 -3.71 4.51
CA TYR A 100 -22.19 -4.94 4.94
C TYR A 100 -21.69 -5.45 6.30
N GLY A 101 -21.02 -4.58 7.06
CA GLY A 101 -20.53 -4.90 8.41
C GLY A 101 -19.23 -5.69 8.45
N GLY A 102 -18.56 -5.83 7.31
CA GLY A 102 -17.23 -6.40 7.18
C GLY A 102 -16.13 -5.34 7.24
N VAL A 103 -14.89 -5.81 7.37
CA VAL A 103 -13.68 -4.98 7.30
C VAL A 103 -13.04 -5.07 5.92
N SER A 104 -13.00 -6.27 5.35
CA SER A 104 -12.47 -6.51 4.01
C SER A 104 -13.11 -7.71 3.33
N ASP A 105 -13.14 -7.72 2.00
CA ASP A 105 -13.58 -8.83 1.14
C ASP A 105 -12.58 -10.02 1.10
N GLY A 106 -11.45 -9.90 1.81
CA GLY A 106 -10.42 -10.93 1.87
C GLY A 106 -9.29 -10.59 2.85
N PRO A 107 -8.30 -11.48 2.98
CA PRO A 107 -7.13 -11.28 3.84
C PRO A 107 -6.22 -10.12 3.40
N ILE A 108 -5.91 -9.24 4.37
CA ILE A 108 -5.05 -8.05 4.21
C ILE A 108 -3.78 -8.12 5.08
N HIS A 109 -3.29 -9.33 5.40
CA HIS A 109 -2.14 -9.55 6.28
C HIS A 109 -0.85 -9.86 5.50
N ASP A 110 0.30 -9.84 6.19
CA ASP A 110 1.64 -9.96 5.60
C ASP A 110 1.79 -11.09 4.57
N GLU A 111 1.19 -12.26 4.79
CA GLU A 111 1.31 -13.38 3.86
C GLU A 111 0.70 -13.10 2.48
N THR A 112 -0.37 -12.30 2.40
CA THR A 112 -1.00 -11.94 1.11
C THR A 112 -0.27 -10.79 0.44
N ILE A 113 0.31 -9.89 1.22
CA ILE A 113 1.24 -8.87 0.71
C ILE A 113 2.50 -9.55 0.15
N ASP A 114 3.06 -10.53 0.85
CA ASP A 114 4.18 -11.33 0.37
C ASP A 114 3.84 -12.09 -0.93
N ALA A 115 2.56 -12.42 -1.16
CA ALA A 115 2.09 -13.01 -2.40
C ALA A 115 2.07 -12.01 -3.57
N MET A 116 1.61 -10.79 -3.32
CA MET A 116 1.66 -9.69 -4.29
C MET A 116 3.11 -9.42 -4.73
N ILE A 117 4.05 -9.33 -3.79
CA ILE A 117 5.47 -9.05 -4.08
C ILE A 117 6.11 -10.15 -4.95
N ARG A 118 5.66 -11.41 -4.84
CA ARG A 118 6.16 -12.50 -5.71
C ARG A 118 5.80 -12.31 -7.19
N TRP A 119 4.83 -11.45 -7.49
CA TRP A 119 4.52 -11.04 -8.86
C TRP A 119 5.37 -9.86 -9.32
N HIS A 120 6.24 -9.31 -8.47
CA HIS A 120 7.11 -8.17 -8.75
C HIS A 120 6.38 -6.87 -9.09
N ILE A 121 5.22 -6.65 -8.46
CA ILE A 121 4.54 -5.37 -8.52
C ILE A 121 5.35 -4.27 -7.81
N THR A 122 5.08 -3.03 -8.19
CA THR A 122 5.67 -1.80 -7.62
C THR A 122 4.62 -0.93 -6.94
N ALA A 123 3.34 -1.12 -7.27
CA ALA A 123 2.23 -0.34 -6.73
C ALA A 123 1.01 -1.20 -6.42
N VAL A 124 0.23 -0.79 -5.42
CA VAL A 124 -1.09 -1.35 -5.12
C VAL A 124 -2.09 -0.20 -5.01
N ARG A 125 -3.17 -0.29 -5.78
CA ARG A 125 -4.31 0.63 -5.68
C ARG A 125 -5.37 0.06 -4.76
N LEU A 126 -5.80 0.88 -3.81
CA LEU A 126 -6.72 0.56 -2.74
C LEU A 126 -7.99 1.39 -2.90
N PRO A 127 -9.02 0.82 -3.54
CA PRO A 127 -10.39 1.31 -3.47
C PRO A 127 -10.83 1.53 -2.02
N ILE A 128 -11.22 2.75 -1.68
CA ILE A 128 -11.76 3.14 -0.37
C ILE A 128 -13.12 3.82 -0.51
N ASN A 129 -13.88 3.81 0.59
CA ASN A 129 -15.24 4.28 0.64
C ASN A 129 -15.35 5.61 1.40
N GLN A 130 -15.86 6.64 0.73
CA GLN A 130 -16.05 7.96 1.29
C GLN A 130 -16.92 7.95 2.55
N ASP A 131 -18.06 7.27 2.50
CA ASP A 131 -19.05 7.28 3.55
C ASP A 131 -18.57 6.51 4.79
N CYS A 132 -17.86 5.41 4.59
CA CYS A 132 -17.21 4.66 5.67
C CYS A 132 -16.06 5.42 6.31
N TRP A 133 -15.30 6.17 5.51
CA TRP A 133 -14.22 7.03 6.02
C TRP A 133 -14.76 8.17 6.88
N LEU A 134 -15.84 8.83 6.44
CA LEU A 134 -16.44 9.98 7.12
C LEU A 134 -17.35 9.57 8.29
N GLY A 135 -17.97 8.40 8.25
CA GLY A 135 -18.95 7.99 9.25
C GLY A 135 -20.36 8.51 8.98
N ILE A 136 -20.73 8.69 7.71
CA ILE A 136 -22.00 9.30 7.28
C ILE A 136 -22.94 8.26 6.67
N HIS A 137 -24.22 8.62 6.46
CA HIS A 137 -25.24 7.76 5.85
C HIS A 137 -25.37 6.36 6.49
N GLY A 138 -25.07 6.24 7.79
CA GLY A 138 -25.09 4.97 8.51
C GLY A 138 -23.99 4.01 8.08
N ARG A 139 -22.83 4.53 7.65
CA ARG A 139 -21.62 3.78 7.35
C ARG A 139 -20.48 4.14 8.31
N PRO A 140 -19.55 3.21 8.57
CA PRO A 140 -19.62 1.77 8.28
C PRO A 140 -20.84 1.10 8.93
N ARG A 141 -21.37 0.02 8.32
CA ARG A 141 -22.46 -0.75 8.94
C ARG A 141 -21.94 -1.61 10.09
N GLY A 142 -22.82 -1.97 11.02
CA GLY A 142 -22.51 -2.90 12.11
C GLY A 142 -21.79 -2.23 13.29
N ILE A 143 -20.78 -2.90 13.84
CA ILE A 143 -20.07 -2.44 15.05
C ILE A 143 -18.82 -1.61 14.76
N MET A 144 -18.39 -1.53 13.50
CA MET A 144 -17.19 -0.80 13.10
C MET A 144 -17.47 0.69 13.05
N THR A 145 -16.63 1.47 13.73
CA THR A 145 -16.65 2.93 13.66
C THR A 145 -15.84 3.44 12.47
N ALA A 146 -16.12 4.67 12.03
CA ALA A 146 -15.31 5.32 11.00
C ALA A 146 -13.83 5.48 11.42
N ALA A 147 -13.55 5.69 12.71
CA ALA A 147 -12.18 5.77 13.22
C ALA A 147 -11.43 4.44 13.11
N GLU A 148 -12.11 3.31 13.37
CA GLU A 148 -11.55 1.98 13.17
C GLU A 148 -11.31 1.70 11.68
N TYR A 149 -12.26 2.06 10.80
CA TYR A 149 -12.09 1.94 9.35
C TYR A 149 -10.85 2.70 8.88
N ARG A 150 -10.68 3.98 9.25
CA ARG A 150 -9.48 4.76 8.92
C ARG A 150 -8.19 4.11 9.42
N THR A 151 -8.21 3.56 10.64
CA THR A 151 -7.05 2.86 11.21
C THR A 151 -6.69 1.63 10.36
N ILE A 152 -7.67 0.86 9.91
CA ILE A 152 -7.45 -0.30 9.04
C ILE A 152 -6.84 0.11 7.69
N VAL A 153 -7.37 1.18 7.06
CA VAL A 153 -6.81 1.71 5.81
C VAL A 153 -5.35 2.13 6.00
N VAL A 154 -5.06 2.91 7.05
CA VAL A 154 -3.71 3.40 7.37
C VAL A 154 -2.75 2.25 7.68
N ASP A 155 -3.16 1.28 8.49
CA ASP A 155 -2.30 0.15 8.85
C ASP A 155 -2.01 -0.74 7.64
N TYR A 156 -2.97 -0.92 6.73
CA TYR A 156 -2.76 -1.71 5.52
C TYR A 156 -1.85 -0.99 4.51
N ALA A 157 -2.06 0.32 4.29
CA ALA A 157 -1.18 1.14 3.46
C ALA A 157 0.27 1.06 3.97
N ARG A 158 0.48 1.28 5.27
CA ARG A 158 1.81 1.17 5.88
C ARG A 158 2.43 -0.21 5.77
N ALA A 159 1.63 -1.28 5.84
CA ALA A 159 2.12 -2.64 5.67
C ALA A 159 2.62 -2.91 4.23
N LEU A 160 1.92 -2.37 3.23
CA LEU A 160 2.33 -2.42 1.82
C LEU A 160 3.62 -1.61 1.59
N GLU A 161 3.68 -0.37 2.09
CA GLU A 161 4.87 0.48 1.97
C GLU A 161 6.09 -0.08 2.69
N ALA A 162 5.90 -0.69 3.87
CA ALA A 162 6.97 -1.35 4.62
C ALA A 162 7.61 -2.51 3.82
N LYS A 163 6.93 -2.97 2.77
CA LYS A 163 7.40 -3.98 1.82
C LYS A 163 7.89 -3.39 0.50
N GLY A 164 7.95 -2.06 0.39
CA GLY A 164 8.48 -1.34 -0.75
C GLY A 164 7.48 -1.10 -1.89
N LEU A 165 6.18 -1.15 -1.61
CA LEU A 165 5.14 -0.87 -2.59
C LEU A 165 4.66 0.58 -2.46
N VAL A 166 4.46 1.25 -3.59
CA VAL A 166 3.72 2.52 -3.66
C VAL A 166 2.24 2.24 -3.43
N VAL A 167 1.59 3.02 -2.58
CA VAL A 167 0.16 2.86 -2.29
C VAL A 167 -0.63 3.95 -2.97
N ILE A 168 -1.66 3.57 -3.72
CA ILE A 168 -2.59 4.50 -4.36
C ILE A 168 -3.92 4.39 -3.61
N LEU A 169 -4.35 5.46 -2.94
CA LEU A 169 -5.63 5.52 -2.24
C LEU A 169 -6.68 6.08 -3.18
N ASP A 170 -7.67 5.28 -3.52
CA ASP A 170 -8.69 5.61 -4.51
C ASP A 170 -10.06 5.88 -3.90
N ASN A 171 -10.63 7.02 -4.23
CA ASN A 171 -12.02 7.32 -3.93
C ASN A 171 -12.96 6.52 -4.86
N GLN A 172 -13.30 5.29 -4.44
CA GLN A 172 -14.06 4.34 -5.24
C GLN A 172 -15.56 4.59 -5.19
N TYR A 173 -16.11 4.72 -3.98
CA TYR A 173 -17.55 4.74 -3.73
C TYR A 173 -17.97 5.89 -2.84
N GLY A 174 -19.21 6.36 -3.07
CA GLY A 174 -19.87 7.36 -2.23
C GLY A 174 -21.37 7.40 -2.50
N SER A 175 -22.10 8.05 -1.60
CA SER A 175 -23.52 8.28 -1.82
C SER A 175 -23.77 9.62 -2.53
N VAL A 176 -24.81 9.67 -3.34
CA VAL A 176 -25.44 10.90 -3.85
C VAL A 176 -26.93 10.83 -3.54
N PRO A 177 -27.68 11.94 -3.52
CA PRO A 177 -29.10 11.92 -3.15
C PRO A 177 -30.00 11.31 -4.24
N ILE A 178 -29.52 10.37 -5.06
CA ILE A 178 -30.31 9.69 -6.09
C ILE A 178 -31.07 8.51 -5.44
N PRO A 179 -32.41 8.41 -5.60
CA PRO A 179 -33.17 7.29 -5.06
C PRO A 179 -32.66 5.93 -5.55
N GLY A 180 -32.52 4.97 -4.63
CA GLY A 180 -32.04 3.62 -4.95
C GLY A 180 -30.51 3.50 -5.02
N THR A 181 -29.77 4.61 -4.91
CA THR A 181 -28.30 4.59 -4.76
C THR A 181 -27.90 4.57 -3.29
N GLY A 182 -26.73 4.01 -2.99
CA GLY A 182 -26.19 3.87 -1.64
C GLY A 182 -24.68 4.09 -1.61
N ALA A 183 -24.07 3.86 -0.45
CA ALA A 183 -22.62 4.03 -0.25
C ALA A 183 -21.75 3.03 -1.02
N ASP A 184 -22.34 2.11 -1.79
CA ASP A 184 -21.73 1.17 -2.73
C ASP A 184 -21.89 1.60 -4.20
N TYR A 185 -22.33 2.84 -4.43
CA TYR A 185 -22.54 3.42 -5.76
C TYR A 185 -21.33 4.22 -6.23
N ILE A 186 -21.09 4.19 -7.54
CA ILE A 186 -20.15 5.07 -8.25
C ILE A 186 -20.97 6.12 -8.98
N PRO A 187 -21.16 7.32 -8.42
CA PRO A 187 -21.91 8.36 -9.09
C PRO A 187 -21.22 8.91 -10.34
N PRO A 188 -21.94 9.56 -11.26
CA PRO A 188 -21.32 10.21 -12.42
C PRO A 188 -20.22 11.22 -12.06
N LEU A 189 -20.45 11.97 -10.99
CA LEU A 189 -19.47 12.73 -10.23
C LEU A 189 -19.91 12.72 -8.76
N PRO A 190 -18.99 12.85 -7.80
CA PRO A 190 -19.34 12.84 -6.39
C PRO A 190 -20.08 14.12 -5.98
N ASP A 191 -20.84 14.04 -4.88
CA ASP A 191 -21.45 15.22 -4.25
C ASP A 191 -20.45 15.96 -3.34
N GLY A 192 -20.94 16.98 -2.63
CA GLY A 192 -20.15 17.81 -1.72
C GLY A 192 -19.39 17.05 -0.62
N ASN A 193 -19.75 15.80 -0.29
CA ASN A 193 -19.08 15.03 0.75
C ASN A 193 -17.66 14.59 0.36
N VAL A 194 -17.30 14.64 -0.92
CA VAL A 194 -15.93 14.31 -1.37
C VAL A 194 -14.90 15.30 -0.86
N VAL A 195 -15.28 16.56 -0.67
CA VAL A 195 -14.37 17.62 -0.19
C VAL A 195 -13.89 17.34 1.24
N PRO A 196 -14.77 17.15 2.26
CA PRO A 196 -14.30 16.79 3.61
C PRO A 196 -13.61 15.43 3.65
N PHE A 197 -14.00 14.47 2.79
CA PHE A 197 -13.30 13.19 2.68
C PHE A 197 -11.86 13.36 2.20
N LEU A 198 -11.63 13.98 1.04
CA LEU A 198 -10.30 14.19 0.48
C LEU A 198 -9.44 15.08 1.38
N THR A 199 -10.04 16.07 2.06
CA THR A 199 -9.34 16.89 3.06
C THR A 199 -8.86 16.01 4.22
N SER A 200 -9.72 15.17 4.79
CA SER A 200 -9.37 14.28 5.90
C SER A 200 -8.35 13.20 5.49
N LEU A 201 -8.47 12.67 4.27
CA LEU A 201 -7.52 11.70 3.71
C LEU A 201 -6.14 12.35 3.53
N ALA A 202 -6.10 13.52 2.92
CA ALA A 202 -4.86 14.27 2.70
C ALA A 202 -4.19 14.69 4.01
N GLU A 203 -4.94 15.12 5.03
CA GLU A 203 -4.39 15.40 6.37
C GLU A 203 -3.80 14.16 7.03
N THR A 204 -4.44 13.00 6.85
CA THR A 204 -4.00 11.73 7.46
C THR A 204 -2.66 11.26 6.90
N PHE A 205 -2.47 11.42 5.59
CA PHE A 205 -1.29 10.96 4.88
C PHE A 205 -0.30 12.08 4.53
N ARG A 206 -0.55 13.33 4.92
CA ARG A 206 0.20 14.52 4.46
C ARG A 206 1.72 14.39 4.49
N ASP A 207 2.24 13.74 5.53
CA ASP A 207 3.68 13.58 5.77
C ASP A 207 4.20 12.20 5.28
N ASP A 208 3.39 11.47 4.52
CA ASP A 208 3.72 10.21 3.85
C ASP A 208 3.85 10.45 2.34
N ASP A 209 5.10 10.50 1.88
CA ASP A 209 5.42 10.83 0.50
C ASP A 209 5.34 9.62 -0.46
N ASP A 210 5.07 8.41 0.05
CA ASP A 210 4.95 7.17 -0.74
C ASP A 210 3.49 6.82 -1.09
N VAL A 211 2.56 7.67 -0.67
CA VAL A 211 1.13 7.59 -1.01
C VAL A 211 0.83 8.46 -2.21
N ILE A 212 0.04 7.94 -3.14
CA ILE A 212 -0.60 8.68 -4.23
C ILE A 212 -2.10 8.73 -3.92
N ILE A 213 -2.74 9.87 -4.16
CA ILE A 213 -4.20 10.02 -3.98
C ILE A 213 -4.86 10.00 -5.35
N ASP A 214 -5.72 9.03 -5.60
CA ASP A 214 -6.59 8.98 -6.76
C ASP A 214 -7.92 9.65 -6.40
N LEU A 215 -8.18 10.81 -7.02
CA LEU A 215 -9.21 11.75 -6.54
C LEU A 215 -10.61 11.19 -6.66
N TYR A 216 -10.86 10.44 -7.74
CA TYR A 216 -12.15 9.85 -8.04
C TYR A 216 -12.03 8.77 -9.11
N ASN A 217 -12.54 7.59 -8.81
CA ASN A 217 -12.38 6.36 -9.60
C ASN A 217 -12.82 6.51 -11.07
N GLU A 218 -14.10 6.81 -11.30
CA GLU A 218 -14.70 6.74 -12.64
C GLU A 218 -15.58 7.95 -12.92
N PRO A 219 -15.01 9.06 -13.40
CA PRO A 219 -15.80 10.21 -13.79
C PRO A 219 -16.56 9.92 -15.08
N HIS A 220 -17.88 10.11 -15.07
CA HIS A 220 -18.76 9.86 -16.21
C HIS A 220 -19.98 10.81 -16.24
N PRO A 221 -19.81 12.14 -16.09
CA PRO A 221 -20.92 13.09 -16.02
C PRO A 221 -21.84 13.10 -17.26
N GLU A 222 -21.38 12.60 -18.40
CA GLU A 222 -22.11 12.43 -19.66
C GLU A 222 -23.04 11.21 -19.70
N SER A 223 -22.97 10.30 -18.72
CA SER A 223 -23.78 9.09 -18.71
C SER A 223 -25.28 9.37 -18.62
N GLY A 224 -26.08 8.44 -19.15
CA GLY A 224 -27.53 8.54 -19.26
C GLY A 224 -28.32 8.50 -17.95
N ASP A 225 -27.65 8.35 -16.79
CA ASP A 225 -28.29 8.31 -15.46
C ASP A 225 -28.79 9.70 -15.00
N GLY A 226 -28.84 10.68 -15.89
CA GLY A 226 -29.35 12.01 -15.64
C GLY A 226 -28.89 13.00 -16.69
N VAL A 227 -29.12 14.28 -16.42
CA VAL A 227 -28.73 15.38 -17.30
C VAL A 227 -27.95 16.45 -16.53
N ILE A 228 -27.01 17.09 -17.21
CA ILE A 228 -26.33 18.29 -16.72
C ILE A 228 -27.25 19.47 -16.98
N VAL A 229 -27.77 20.10 -15.92
CA VAL A 229 -28.72 21.22 -16.04
C VAL A 229 -28.06 22.59 -15.93
N SER A 230 -26.86 22.65 -15.35
CA SER A 230 -26.00 23.84 -15.36
C SER A 230 -24.55 23.40 -15.24
N GLY A 231 -23.59 24.26 -15.61
CA GLY A 231 -22.14 23.97 -15.53
C GLY A 231 -21.44 23.83 -16.87
N GLY A 232 -22.20 23.59 -17.95
CA GLY A 232 -21.70 23.53 -19.34
C GLY A 232 -21.65 22.09 -19.89
N PRO A 233 -20.83 21.82 -20.92
CA PRO A 233 -20.66 20.47 -21.45
C PRO A 233 -19.96 19.55 -20.43
N ALA A 234 -19.95 18.24 -20.69
CA ALA A 234 -19.47 17.21 -19.77
C ALA A 234 -18.03 17.44 -19.28
N GLU A 235 -17.13 17.88 -20.16
CA GLU A 235 -15.73 18.21 -19.83
C GLU A 235 -15.63 19.36 -18.84
N LYS A 236 -16.51 20.36 -18.99
CA LYS A 236 -16.56 21.50 -18.08
C LYS A 236 -17.19 21.11 -16.75
N CYS A 237 -18.24 20.28 -16.76
CA CYS A 237 -18.79 19.71 -15.53
C CYS A 237 -17.74 18.86 -14.78
N TRP A 238 -17.00 18.01 -15.49
CA TRP A 238 -15.90 17.21 -14.94
C TRP A 238 -14.83 18.07 -14.28
N ARG A 239 -14.41 19.18 -14.91
CA ARG A 239 -13.37 20.05 -14.35
C ARG A 239 -13.88 20.93 -13.20
N ASP A 240 -14.97 21.65 -13.42
CA ASP A 240 -15.41 22.78 -12.58
C ASP A 240 -16.52 22.40 -11.58
N GLY A 241 -17.12 21.22 -11.72
CA GLY A 241 -18.37 20.87 -11.06
C GLY A 241 -19.57 21.40 -11.82
N CYS A 242 -20.75 20.89 -11.48
CA CYS A 242 -21.99 21.21 -12.18
C CYS A 242 -23.23 20.86 -11.36
N VAL A 243 -24.42 21.18 -11.85
CA VAL A 243 -25.66 20.65 -11.28
C VAL A 243 -26.14 19.49 -12.15
N ARG A 244 -26.24 18.32 -11.54
CA ARG A 244 -26.76 17.10 -12.14
C ARG A 244 -28.21 16.91 -11.72
N THR A 245 -29.08 16.48 -12.63
CA THR A 245 -30.46 16.07 -12.33
C THR A 245 -30.70 14.66 -12.81
N TRP A 246 -31.05 13.76 -11.89
CA TRP A 246 -31.51 12.42 -12.20
C TRP A 246 -32.94 12.46 -12.75
N THR A 247 -33.16 11.75 -13.85
CA THR A 247 -34.44 11.74 -14.61
C THR A 247 -35.04 10.34 -14.72
N GLY A 248 -34.53 9.36 -13.96
CA GLY A 248 -34.91 7.94 -14.06
C GLY A 248 -36.22 7.57 -13.34
N GLY A 249 -36.91 8.51 -12.70
CA GLY A 249 -38.11 8.26 -11.91
C GLY A 249 -39.14 9.39 -11.96
N PRO A 250 -40.25 9.26 -11.24
CA PRO A 250 -41.34 10.24 -11.26
C PRO A 250 -40.96 11.58 -10.62
N GLU A 251 -39.93 11.60 -9.78
CA GLU A 251 -39.39 12.80 -9.15
C GLU A 251 -38.02 13.14 -9.74
N LEU A 252 -37.83 14.42 -10.08
CA LEU A 252 -36.55 14.95 -10.48
C LEU A 252 -35.71 15.21 -9.23
N VAL A 253 -34.52 14.64 -9.16
CA VAL A 253 -33.62 14.84 -8.04
C VAL A 253 -32.33 15.46 -8.54
N SER A 254 -32.01 16.65 -8.03
CA SER A 254 -30.80 17.39 -8.40
C SER A 254 -29.77 17.38 -7.28
N TYR A 255 -28.49 17.38 -7.65
CA TYR A 255 -27.39 17.57 -6.71
C TYR A 255 -26.25 18.37 -7.36
N ASP A 256 -25.48 19.04 -6.50
CA ASP A 256 -24.25 19.72 -6.88
C ASP A 256 -23.13 18.68 -6.99
N ALA A 257 -22.72 18.41 -8.22
CA ALA A 257 -21.58 17.55 -8.52
C ALA A 257 -20.28 18.34 -8.37
N VAL A 258 -19.32 17.75 -7.64
CA VAL A 258 -17.99 18.33 -7.41
C VAL A 258 -17.06 17.93 -8.56
N GLY A 259 -16.39 18.92 -9.14
CA GLY A 259 -15.42 18.72 -10.22
C GLY A 259 -14.01 18.43 -9.73
N MET A 260 -13.15 17.98 -10.65
CA MET A 260 -11.76 17.61 -10.37
C MET A 260 -10.92 18.77 -9.83
N GLN A 261 -11.17 20.01 -10.28
CA GLN A 261 -10.44 21.16 -9.75
C GLN A 261 -10.71 21.35 -8.26
N GLN A 262 -11.97 21.23 -7.85
CA GLN A 262 -12.36 21.37 -6.45
C GLN A 262 -11.75 20.25 -5.58
N MET A 263 -11.62 19.04 -6.12
CA MET A 263 -10.95 17.92 -5.45
C MET A 263 -9.44 18.13 -5.31
N VAL A 264 -8.76 18.65 -6.34
CA VAL A 264 -7.35 19.07 -6.26
C VAL A 264 -7.19 20.14 -5.18
N ASP A 265 -8.04 21.17 -5.19
CA ASP A 265 -7.99 22.27 -4.23
C ASP A 265 -8.21 21.77 -2.79
N ALA A 266 -9.14 20.83 -2.59
CA ALA A 266 -9.39 20.20 -1.29
C ALA A 266 -8.12 19.56 -0.73
N VAL A 267 -7.44 18.72 -1.53
CA VAL A 267 -6.19 18.08 -1.12
C VAL A 267 -5.09 19.11 -0.86
N ARG A 268 -4.88 20.07 -1.79
CA ARG A 268 -3.81 21.06 -1.68
C ARG A 268 -4.01 22.07 -0.56
N SER A 269 -5.25 22.33 -0.13
CA SER A 269 -5.56 23.21 1.01
C SER A 269 -4.94 22.72 2.34
N THR A 270 -4.66 21.42 2.45
CA THR A 270 -4.04 20.80 3.64
C THR A 270 -2.52 20.95 3.70
N GLY A 271 -1.91 21.40 2.60
CA GLY A 271 -0.46 21.42 2.40
C GLY A 271 0.14 20.11 1.87
N ALA A 272 -0.68 19.09 1.59
CA ALA A 272 -0.28 17.84 0.97
C ALA A 272 0.38 18.05 -0.41
N ARG A 273 1.50 17.39 -0.66
CA ARG A 273 2.33 17.53 -1.88
C ARG A 273 2.43 16.25 -2.71
N GLN A 274 1.81 15.17 -2.26
CA GLN A 274 1.80 13.90 -2.94
C GLN A 274 1.22 14.00 -4.35
N PRO A 275 1.60 13.09 -5.27
CA PRO A 275 0.97 13.00 -6.56
C PRO A 275 -0.53 12.73 -6.48
N LEU A 276 -1.28 13.33 -7.42
CA LEU A 276 -2.72 13.15 -7.55
C LEU A 276 -3.02 12.49 -8.89
N ILE A 277 -3.79 11.41 -8.88
CA ILE A 277 -4.35 10.82 -10.08
C ILE A 277 -5.68 11.49 -10.41
N VAL A 278 -5.85 11.86 -11.69
CA VAL A 278 -7.06 12.47 -12.23
C VAL A 278 -7.50 11.70 -13.47
N GLY A 279 -8.55 10.88 -13.32
CA GLY A 279 -9.19 10.13 -14.39
C GLY A 279 -9.90 11.02 -15.41
N GLY A 280 -10.00 10.53 -16.66
CA GLY A 280 -10.75 11.18 -17.74
C GLY A 280 -12.27 11.08 -17.62
N LEU A 281 -12.95 11.35 -18.73
CA LEU A 281 -14.38 11.09 -18.89
C LEU A 281 -14.65 9.62 -19.21
N ASN A 282 -15.92 9.25 -19.38
CA ASN A 282 -16.39 7.94 -19.81
C ASN A 282 -15.87 6.80 -18.94
N TYR A 283 -16.11 6.91 -17.64
CA TYR A 283 -15.60 5.97 -16.63
C TYR A 283 -14.07 5.90 -16.69
N ALA A 284 -13.43 7.08 -16.74
CA ALA A 284 -12.00 7.25 -17.02
C ALA A 284 -11.52 6.64 -18.36
N GLY A 285 -12.42 6.29 -19.29
CA GLY A 285 -12.07 5.72 -20.59
C GLY A 285 -11.76 6.71 -21.72
N ASP A 286 -11.95 8.01 -21.49
CA ASP A 286 -11.71 9.06 -22.49
C ASP A 286 -10.80 10.18 -21.95
N LEU A 287 -9.59 10.27 -22.52
CA LEU A 287 -8.61 11.33 -22.24
C LEU A 287 -8.55 12.43 -23.31
N SER A 288 -9.41 12.41 -24.33
CA SER A 288 -9.35 13.34 -25.46
C SER A 288 -9.49 14.81 -25.04
N ALA A 289 -10.25 15.10 -23.99
CA ALA A 289 -10.43 16.44 -23.42
C ALA A 289 -9.46 16.76 -22.28
N TRP A 290 -8.68 15.78 -21.78
CA TRP A 290 -7.94 15.90 -20.53
C TRP A 290 -6.93 17.04 -20.55
N LEU A 291 -6.16 17.19 -21.63
CA LEU A 291 -5.16 18.27 -21.74
C LEU A 291 -5.80 19.66 -21.84
N GLN A 292 -6.93 19.77 -22.52
CA GLN A 292 -7.66 21.04 -22.68
C GLN A 292 -8.30 21.48 -21.37
N TYR A 293 -8.81 20.54 -20.57
CA TYR A 293 -9.51 20.80 -19.31
C TYR A 293 -8.70 20.42 -18.07
N ARG A 294 -7.39 20.21 -18.21
CA ARG A 294 -6.50 19.78 -17.13
C ARG A 294 -6.67 20.65 -15.88
N PRO A 295 -6.93 20.07 -14.69
CA PRO A 295 -6.92 20.81 -13.44
C PRO A 295 -5.57 21.48 -13.18
N VAL A 296 -5.60 22.65 -12.56
CA VAL A 296 -4.41 23.36 -12.12
C VAL A 296 -4.00 22.81 -10.76
N ASP A 297 -2.82 22.17 -10.71
CA ASP A 297 -2.19 21.76 -9.46
C ASP A 297 -0.98 22.67 -9.16
N PRO A 298 -1.03 23.49 -8.10
CA PRO A 298 0.10 24.35 -7.72
C PRO A 298 1.37 23.56 -7.32
N ALA A 299 1.26 22.28 -6.95
CA ALA A 299 2.41 21.42 -6.71
C ALA A 299 3.00 20.82 -8.00
N GLY A 300 2.25 20.86 -9.11
CA GLY A 300 2.65 20.26 -10.39
C GLY A 300 2.85 18.74 -10.30
N GLN A 301 2.02 18.04 -9.52
CA GLN A 301 2.12 16.60 -9.25
C GLN A 301 0.92 15.79 -9.78
N LEU A 302 0.29 16.23 -10.88
CA LEU A 302 -0.79 15.46 -11.50
C LEU A 302 -0.29 14.27 -12.31
N ILE A 303 -1.05 13.19 -12.27
CA ILE A 303 -0.96 11.97 -13.07
C ILE A 303 -2.31 11.83 -13.79
N ALA A 304 -2.31 11.61 -15.10
CA ALA A 304 -3.53 11.26 -15.83
C ALA A 304 -3.83 9.77 -15.62
N ALA A 305 -5.11 9.40 -15.50
CA ALA A 305 -5.52 8.00 -15.47
C ALA A 305 -6.53 7.63 -16.54
N THR A 306 -6.45 6.38 -16.99
CA THR A 306 -7.48 5.76 -17.81
C THR A 306 -7.84 4.36 -17.29
N HIS A 307 -9.09 3.91 -17.48
CA HIS A 307 -9.52 2.54 -17.16
C HIS A 307 -9.77 1.80 -18.47
N LEU A 308 -9.11 0.65 -18.70
CA LEU A 308 -9.16 -0.03 -19.98
C LEU A 308 -9.71 -1.44 -19.85
N TYR A 309 -10.81 -1.68 -20.53
CA TYR A 309 -11.48 -2.97 -20.58
C TYR A 309 -11.74 -3.41 -22.01
N GLN A 310 -11.80 -4.72 -22.23
CA GLN A 310 -12.15 -5.26 -23.54
C GLN A 310 -13.56 -4.80 -23.94
N CYS A 311 -13.74 -4.44 -25.21
CA CYS A 311 -15.06 -4.09 -25.74
C CYS A 311 -15.84 -5.36 -26.07
N VAL A 312 -17.06 -5.48 -25.55
CA VAL A 312 -17.91 -6.66 -25.75
C VAL A 312 -19.13 -6.28 -26.58
N ALA A 313 -19.17 -6.75 -27.83
CA ALA A 313 -20.29 -6.55 -28.76
C ALA A 313 -21.65 -6.96 -28.16
N GLY A 314 -22.69 -6.15 -28.38
CA GLY A 314 -24.08 -6.55 -28.07
C GLY A 314 -24.41 -6.67 -26.58
N THR A 315 -23.54 -6.18 -25.71
CA THR A 315 -23.85 -5.99 -24.28
C THR A 315 -24.25 -4.53 -24.05
N SER A 316 -25.01 -4.24 -22.98
CA SER A 316 -25.29 -2.87 -22.53
C SER A 316 -24.03 -2.10 -22.08
N LEU A 317 -22.86 -2.68 -22.32
CA LEU A 317 -21.55 -2.36 -21.76
C LEU A 317 -20.59 -1.88 -22.86
N GLY A 318 -21.07 -1.70 -24.09
CA GLY A 318 -20.32 -1.17 -25.24
C GLY A 318 -19.73 0.24 -25.06
N ASN A 319 -19.90 0.86 -23.88
CA ASN A 319 -19.34 2.18 -23.55
C ASN A 319 -18.46 2.22 -22.28
N GLU A 320 -18.28 1.12 -21.55
CA GLU A 320 -17.39 1.15 -20.38
C GLU A 320 -15.92 1.07 -20.81
N GLY A 321 -15.26 2.24 -20.78
CA GLY A 321 -13.83 2.34 -20.52
C GLY A 321 -12.89 2.57 -21.70
N THR A 322 -13.24 2.39 -22.98
CA THR A 322 -12.25 2.75 -24.04
C THR A 322 -12.86 3.39 -25.26
N LYS A 323 -12.71 4.71 -25.34
CA LYS A 323 -13.11 5.46 -26.52
C LYS A 323 -12.37 5.00 -27.76
N GLY A 324 -13.12 4.73 -28.82
CA GLY A 324 -12.59 4.43 -30.16
C GLY A 324 -12.28 2.95 -30.42
N CYS A 325 -12.75 2.04 -29.57
CA CYS A 325 -12.70 0.61 -29.85
C CYS A 325 -13.92 0.16 -30.69
N PRO A 326 -13.72 -0.53 -31.83
CA PRO A 326 -14.82 -1.09 -32.60
C PRO A 326 -15.49 -2.23 -31.83
N GLU A 327 -16.81 -2.15 -31.64
CA GLU A 327 -17.62 -3.18 -30.96
C GLU A 327 -17.61 -4.53 -31.68
N ASP A 328 -17.30 -4.57 -32.98
CA ASP A 328 -17.63 -5.68 -33.90
C ASP A 328 -16.43 -6.46 -34.43
N SER A 329 -15.23 -6.24 -33.91
CA SER A 329 -14.02 -6.78 -34.52
C SER A 329 -13.37 -7.86 -33.65
N ALA A 330 -13.47 -9.13 -34.05
CA ALA A 330 -12.55 -10.18 -33.58
C ALA A 330 -11.31 -10.23 -34.49
N GLY A 331 -10.13 -10.49 -33.91
CA GLY A 331 -8.89 -10.72 -34.66
C GLY A 331 -8.03 -9.48 -34.97
N LYS A 332 -7.11 -9.60 -35.94
CA LYS A 332 -6.00 -8.64 -36.17
C LYS A 332 -6.43 -7.21 -36.55
N ALA A 333 -7.57 -7.05 -37.21
CA ALA A 333 -8.12 -5.73 -37.57
C ALA A 333 -8.56 -4.95 -36.32
N ALA A 334 -9.19 -5.64 -35.36
CA ALA A 334 -9.54 -5.09 -34.04
C ALA A 334 -8.30 -4.65 -33.28
N ALA A 335 -7.28 -5.51 -33.26
CA ALA A 335 -6.00 -5.23 -32.63
C ALA A 335 -5.35 -3.96 -33.18
N THR A 336 -5.36 -3.76 -34.51
CA THR A 336 -4.80 -2.55 -35.14
C THR A 336 -5.60 -1.29 -34.80
N ALA A 337 -6.93 -1.39 -34.78
CA ALA A 337 -7.80 -0.28 -34.40
C ALA A 337 -7.60 0.15 -32.94
N ARG A 338 -7.43 -0.80 -32.01
CA ARG A 338 -7.12 -0.53 -30.59
C ARG A 338 -5.85 0.28 -30.41
N VAL A 339 -4.75 -0.16 -31.04
CA VAL A 339 -3.46 0.56 -30.99
C VAL A 339 -3.60 1.97 -31.55
N LYS A 340 -4.29 2.13 -32.69
CA LYS A 340 -4.55 3.45 -33.27
C LYS A 340 -5.37 4.35 -32.33
N ALA A 341 -6.34 3.79 -31.62
CA ALA A 341 -7.12 4.54 -30.63
C ALA A 341 -6.24 5.00 -29.46
N TRP A 342 -5.37 4.14 -28.93
CA TRP A 342 -4.42 4.51 -27.88
C TRP A 342 -3.41 5.57 -28.36
N ASP A 343 -2.89 5.46 -29.58
CA ASP A 343 -2.03 6.49 -30.20
C ASP A 343 -2.75 7.83 -30.37
N THR A 344 -4.06 7.80 -30.61
CA THR A 344 -4.86 9.01 -30.84
C THR A 344 -5.23 9.69 -29.52
N TYR A 345 -5.64 8.93 -28.50
CA TYR A 345 -6.28 9.47 -27.29
C TYR A 345 -5.39 9.41 -26.05
N LEU A 346 -4.44 8.48 -25.97
CA LEU A 346 -3.59 8.29 -24.79
C LEU A 346 -2.17 8.84 -25.00
N ALA A 347 -1.53 8.56 -26.15
CA ALA A 347 -0.15 8.99 -26.41
C ALA A 347 0.08 10.51 -26.28
N PRO A 348 -0.81 11.41 -26.77
CA PRO A 348 -0.62 12.85 -26.63
C PRO A 348 -0.61 13.30 -25.16
N VAL A 349 -1.36 12.62 -24.29
CA VAL A 349 -1.39 12.88 -22.86
C VAL A 349 -0.14 12.35 -22.18
N ALA A 350 0.24 11.10 -22.47
CA ALA A 350 1.46 10.46 -21.96
C ALA A 350 2.75 11.21 -22.34
N ALA A 351 2.74 11.96 -23.44
CA ALA A 351 3.85 12.81 -23.85
C ALA A 351 4.03 14.06 -22.95
N GLN A 352 3.00 14.46 -22.19
CA GLN A 352 3.00 15.72 -21.43
C GLN A 352 2.88 15.54 -19.91
N VAL A 353 2.21 14.47 -19.47
CA VAL A 353 1.93 14.16 -18.06
C VAL A 353 2.13 12.65 -17.84
N PRO A 354 2.58 12.19 -16.66
CA PRO A 354 2.60 10.76 -16.39
C PRO A 354 1.20 10.17 -16.58
N LEU A 355 1.12 9.02 -17.24
CA LEU A 355 -0.13 8.31 -17.48
C LEU A 355 -0.06 6.92 -16.84
N VAL A 356 -1.14 6.53 -16.18
CA VAL A 356 -1.36 5.17 -15.66
C VAL A 356 -2.70 4.65 -16.14
N ALA A 357 -2.75 3.41 -16.61
CA ALA A 357 -4.02 2.70 -16.69
C ALA A 357 -4.36 2.19 -15.28
N ALA A 358 -5.16 2.97 -14.54
CA ALA A 358 -5.45 2.71 -13.13
C ALA A 358 -6.29 1.44 -12.92
N GLU A 359 -6.98 1.01 -13.98
CA GLU A 359 -7.59 -0.31 -14.08
C GLU A 359 -7.37 -0.88 -15.49
N VAL A 360 -6.98 -2.15 -15.57
CA VAL A 360 -6.90 -2.91 -16.81
C VAL A 360 -7.47 -4.31 -16.57
N GLY A 361 -8.42 -4.73 -17.41
CA GLY A 361 -9.01 -6.07 -17.33
C GLY A 361 -9.67 -6.54 -18.62
N GLU A 362 -9.93 -7.85 -18.69
CA GLU A 362 -10.71 -8.47 -19.76
C GLU A 362 -11.59 -9.60 -19.21
N TYR A 363 -12.75 -9.81 -19.82
CA TYR A 363 -13.85 -10.57 -19.22
C TYR A 363 -13.94 -12.03 -19.67
N ASP A 364 -13.19 -12.40 -20.71
CA ASP A 364 -13.20 -13.76 -21.26
C ASP A 364 -12.27 -14.73 -20.50
N CYS A 365 -11.67 -14.27 -19.38
CA CYS A 365 -10.63 -14.97 -18.62
C CYS A 365 -9.36 -15.25 -19.46
N GLY A 366 -9.24 -14.68 -20.66
CA GLY A 366 -8.03 -14.60 -21.46
C GLY A 366 -7.13 -13.46 -20.98
N HIS A 367 -6.06 -13.18 -21.73
CA HIS A 367 -5.17 -12.05 -21.47
C HIS A 367 -4.66 -11.38 -22.76
N ASP A 368 -5.33 -11.59 -23.90
CA ASP A 368 -4.86 -11.13 -25.21
C ASP A 368 -5.07 -9.62 -25.41
N PHE A 369 -6.17 -9.07 -24.86
CA PHE A 369 -6.42 -7.63 -24.88
C PHE A 369 -5.42 -6.90 -23.99
N SER A 370 -5.28 -7.38 -22.75
CA SER A 370 -4.38 -6.78 -21.75
C SER A 370 -2.92 -6.91 -22.18
N ASP A 371 -2.47 -8.04 -22.75
CA ASP A 371 -1.11 -8.18 -23.28
C ASP A 371 -0.83 -7.18 -24.40
N GLN A 372 -1.77 -6.97 -25.32
CA GLN A 372 -1.62 -5.98 -26.38
C GLN A 372 -1.49 -4.57 -25.81
N PHE A 373 -2.28 -4.23 -24.79
CA PHE A 373 -2.16 -2.94 -24.12
C PHE A 373 -0.84 -2.82 -23.38
N PHE A 374 -0.36 -3.87 -22.68
CA PHE A 374 0.92 -3.83 -21.98
C PHE A 374 2.08 -3.60 -22.95
N ASP A 375 2.05 -4.17 -24.16
CA ASP A 375 3.04 -3.86 -25.21
C ASP A 375 3.02 -2.38 -25.60
N TRP A 376 1.85 -1.82 -25.84
CA TRP A 376 1.71 -0.40 -26.17
C TRP A 376 2.14 0.51 -25.01
N ALA A 377 1.71 0.20 -23.79
CA ALA A 377 2.01 0.96 -22.59
C ALA A 377 3.51 0.95 -22.26
N ASP A 378 4.18 -0.20 -22.45
CA ASP A 378 5.63 -0.30 -22.28
C ASP A 378 6.38 0.58 -23.29
N ALA A 379 5.97 0.59 -24.56
CA ALA A 379 6.56 1.44 -25.59
C ALA A 379 6.39 2.95 -25.31
N HIS A 380 5.38 3.33 -24.53
CA HIS A 380 5.05 4.72 -24.19
C HIS A 380 5.42 5.11 -22.74
N GLY A 381 5.98 4.18 -21.95
CA GLY A 381 6.33 4.42 -20.55
C GLY A 381 5.12 4.64 -19.61
N VAL A 382 3.95 4.10 -19.98
CA VAL A 382 2.67 4.26 -19.27
C VAL A 382 2.53 3.20 -18.17
N GLY A 383 2.12 3.55 -16.95
CA GLY A 383 1.86 2.56 -15.88
C GLY A 383 0.58 1.73 -16.14
N TYR A 384 0.43 0.60 -15.47
CA TYR A 384 -0.83 -0.18 -15.49
C TYR A 384 -1.04 -0.99 -14.22
N LEU A 385 -2.29 -1.08 -13.79
CA LEU A 385 -2.71 -1.81 -12.60
C LEU A 385 -3.80 -2.82 -12.98
N GLY A 386 -3.50 -4.11 -12.83
CA GLY A 386 -4.49 -5.15 -13.14
C GLY A 386 -5.67 -5.11 -12.19
N TRP A 387 -6.88 -5.09 -12.73
CA TRP A 387 -8.11 -5.31 -11.98
C TRP A 387 -8.48 -6.81 -12.08
N THR A 388 -8.49 -7.60 -11.01
CA THR A 388 -8.16 -7.25 -9.61
C THR A 388 -7.53 -8.39 -8.81
N TRP A 389 -6.78 -8.06 -7.74
CA TRP A 389 -6.23 -9.01 -6.76
C TRP A 389 -7.32 -9.49 -5.79
N ASN A 390 -8.30 -10.19 -6.32
CA ASN A 390 -9.35 -10.88 -5.58
C ASN A 390 -9.37 -12.35 -5.98
N ALA A 391 -9.63 -13.23 -5.03
CA ALA A 391 -9.59 -14.68 -5.25
C ALA A 391 -10.93 -15.23 -5.73
N THR A 392 -10.90 -16.07 -6.77
CA THR A 392 -12.09 -16.83 -7.20
C THR A 392 -12.50 -17.89 -6.17
N ASP A 393 -11.58 -18.33 -5.30
CA ASP A 393 -11.83 -19.34 -4.28
C ASP A 393 -12.20 -18.77 -2.90
N THR A 394 -12.96 -17.68 -2.86
CA THR A 394 -13.64 -17.35 -1.61
C THR A 394 -14.59 -18.50 -1.29
N GLY A 395 -14.44 -19.11 -0.10
CA GLY A 395 -15.33 -20.16 0.41
C GLY A 395 -16.82 -19.75 0.42
N PRO A 396 -17.74 -20.56 0.97
CA PRO A 396 -19.18 -20.42 0.72
C PRO A 396 -19.58 -18.96 0.77
N ALA A 397 -20.22 -18.50 -0.31
CA ALA A 397 -20.83 -17.19 -0.43
C ALA A 397 -21.34 -16.78 0.95
N VAL A 398 -20.94 -15.61 1.43
CA VAL A 398 -21.59 -15.06 2.61
C VAL A 398 -23.05 -14.96 2.21
N ALA A 399 -23.91 -15.87 2.71
CA ALA A 399 -25.31 -15.91 2.33
C ALA A 399 -25.91 -14.54 2.63
N GLY A 400 -26.24 -13.79 1.58
CA GLY A 400 -26.45 -12.33 1.59
C GLY A 400 -25.29 -11.55 0.97
N GLY A 401 -24.79 -12.01 -0.19
CA GLY A 401 -23.63 -11.47 -0.88
C GLY A 401 -23.64 -9.94 -1.03
N PHE A 402 -22.43 -9.39 -1.03
CA PHE A 402 -22.15 -8.06 -1.56
C PHE A 402 -22.67 -8.06 -3.01
N GLY A 403 -23.64 -7.21 -3.35
CA GLY A 403 -24.43 -7.32 -4.59
C GLY A 403 -25.77 -8.01 -4.39
N GLY A 404 -26.85 -7.23 -4.47
CA GLY A 404 -28.22 -7.63 -4.14
C GLY A 404 -28.98 -8.38 -5.23
N ASP A 405 -28.45 -9.46 -5.81
CA ASP A 405 -29.17 -10.29 -6.79
C ASP A 405 -29.33 -11.77 -6.40
N GLY A 406 -28.66 -12.24 -5.34
CA GLY A 406 -28.98 -13.53 -4.71
C GLY A 406 -28.56 -14.76 -5.51
N VAL A 407 -27.54 -14.64 -6.37
CA VAL A 407 -26.83 -15.79 -6.94
C VAL A 407 -25.67 -16.21 -6.03
N ASP A 408 -25.55 -17.52 -5.80
CA ASP A 408 -24.65 -18.18 -4.82
C ASP A 408 -23.24 -18.47 -5.39
N ASP A 409 -22.85 -17.82 -6.48
CA ASP A 409 -21.49 -17.80 -7.04
C ASP A 409 -20.73 -16.58 -6.48
N GLY A 410 -19.48 -16.78 -6.06
CA GLY A 410 -18.69 -15.68 -5.48
C GLY A 410 -18.55 -14.49 -6.44
N PHE A 411 -18.48 -13.28 -5.88
CA PHE A 411 -18.39 -11.98 -6.58
C PHE A 411 -17.15 -11.77 -7.46
N TRP A 412 -16.27 -12.77 -7.57
CA TRP A 412 -15.01 -12.68 -8.32
C TRP A 412 -14.81 -13.95 -9.13
N PHE A 413 -14.78 -13.80 -10.46
CA PHE A 413 -14.76 -14.94 -11.38
C PHE A 413 -13.65 -14.83 -12.42
N CYS A 414 -13.33 -15.98 -13.01
CA CYS A 414 -12.50 -16.10 -14.20
C CYS A 414 -12.88 -17.44 -14.87
N ASP A 415 -14.01 -17.45 -15.58
CA ASP A 415 -14.53 -18.65 -16.24
C ASP A 415 -15.07 -18.40 -17.65
N GLY A 416 -15.02 -17.14 -18.11
CA GLY A 416 -15.47 -16.70 -19.42
C GLY A 416 -16.98 -16.76 -19.64
N ARG A 417 -17.79 -16.88 -18.58
CA ARG A 417 -19.26 -17.07 -18.68
C ARG A 417 -20.10 -15.99 -18.02
N HIS A 418 -19.54 -15.19 -17.12
CA HIS A 418 -20.29 -14.20 -16.35
C HIS A 418 -20.27 -12.81 -17.01
N ASP A 419 -21.45 -12.18 -17.09
CA ASP A 419 -21.62 -10.77 -17.45
C ASP A 419 -21.30 -9.87 -16.24
N LEU A 420 -20.93 -8.60 -16.49
CA LEU A 420 -20.49 -7.59 -15.52
C LEU A 420 -21.37 -7.39 -14.27
N ARG A 421 -22.60 -7.89 -14.25
CA ARG A 421 -23.48 -7.78 -13.08
C ARG A 421 -23.02 -8.58 -11.86
N HIS A 422 -22.11 -9.56 -12.02
CA HIS A 422 -21.81 -10.55 -10.98
C HIS A 422 -20.36 -10.51 -10.43
N GLY A 423 -19.57 -9.48 -10.76
CA GLY A 423 -18.14 -9.43 -10.37
C GLY A 423 -17.17 -8.98 -11.46
N GLY A 424 -15.94 -8.62 -11.07
CA GLY A 424 -14.86 -8.25 -12.00
C GLY A 424 -13.89 -9.41 -12.28
N PRO A 425 -13.02 -9.30 -13.32
CA PRO A 425 -12.05 -10.35 -13.63
C PRO A 425 -11.05 -10.52 -12.48
N ALA A 426 -10.98 -11.73 -11.94
CA ALA A 426 -10.07 -12.08 -10.86
C ALA A 426 -8.67 -12.41 -11.40
N LEU A 427 -7.62 -11.74 -10.90
CA LEU A 427 -6.22 -12.07 -11.21
C LEU A 427 -5.76 -13.35 -10.53
N ILE A 428 -6.31 -13.67 -9.35
CA ILE A 428 -5.84 -14.79 -8.54
C ILE A 428 -6.97 -15.78 -8.29
N SER A 429 -6.64 -17.06 -8.26
CA SER A 429 -7.56 -18.09 -7.81
C SER A 429 -7.54 -18.24 -6.30
N ASN A 430 -6.44 -17.86 -5.63
CA ASN A 430 -6.25 -17.89 -4.18
C ASN A 430 -5.33 -16.75 -3.70
N TYR A 431 -5.55 -16.28 -2.47
CA TYR A 431 -4.73 -15.25 -1.81
C TYR A 431 -3.26 -15.65 -1.52
N ASP A 432 -2.86 -16.88 -1.79
CA ASP A 432 -1.44 -17.26 -1.89
C ASP A 432 -0.74 -16.73 -3.16
N GLY A 433 -1.50 -16.06 -4.05
CA GLY A 433 -1.03 -15.47 -5.29
C GLY A 433 -1.00 -16.44 -6.47
N THR A 434 -1.72 -17.57 -6.38
CA THR A 434 -1.92 -18.46 -7.52
C THR A 434 -2.72 -17.72 -8.60
N PRO A 435 -2.18 -17.53 -9.81
CA PRO A 435 -2.86 -16.77 -10.86
C PRO A 435 -4.07 -17.55 -11.42
N THR A 436 -5.10 -16.82 -11.86
CA THR A 436 -6.09 -17.32 -12.82
C THR A 436 -5.49 -17.32 -14.23
N PRO A 437 -6.16 -17.89 -15.25
CA PRO A 437 -5.73 -17.76 -16.65
C PRO A 437 -5.52 -16.29 -17.08
N PHE A 438 -6.44 -15.38 -16.74
CA PHE A 438 -6.27 -13.94 -16.96
C PHE A 438 -5.04 -13.38 -16.22
N GLY A 439 -4.92 -13.68 -14.91
CA GLY A 439 -3.82 -13.16 -14.11
C GLY A 439 -2.43 -13.65 -14.51
N VAL A 440 -2.32 -14.78 -15.24
CA VAL A 440 -1.04 -15.26 -15.79
C VAL A 440 -0.43 -14.22 -16.74
N GLY A 441 -1.22 -13.50 -17.54
CA GLY A 441 -0.73 -12.49 -18.48
C GLY A 441 0.07 -11.39 -17.75
N LEU A 442 -0.57 -10.71 -16.80
CA LEU A 442 0.07 -9.67 -15.99
C LEU A 442 1.25 -10.23 -15.18
N LYS A 443 1.09 -11.38 -14.51
CA LYS A 443 2.18 -11.99 -13.73
C LYS A 443 3.43 -12.24 -14.58
N ASN A 444 3.26 -12.84 -15.75
CA ASN A 444 4.36 -13.12 -16.67
C ASN A 444 4.98 -11.83 -17.20
N ARG A 445 4.18 -10.78 -17.46
CA ARG A 445 4.68 -9.47 -17.87
C ARG A 445 5.60 -8.86 -16.82
N LEU A 446 5.14 -8.79 -15.57
CA LEU A 446 5.89 -8.22 -14.45
C LEU A 446 7.17 -9.01 -14.15
N GLN A 447 7.13 -10.35 -14.28
CA GLN A 447 8.32 -11.18 -14.14
C GLN A 447 9.40 -10.84 -15.18
N ARG A 448 9.02 -10.54 -16.44
CA ARG A 448 9.99 -10.07 -17.45
C ARG A 448 10.70 -8.78 -17.03
N PHE A 449 9.99 -7.87 -16.37
CA PHE A 449 10.59 -6.66 -15.80
C PHE A 449 11.54 -6.91 -14.65
N ALA A 450 11.23 -7.89 -13.80
CA ALA A 450 12.06 -8.20 -12.66
C ALA A 450 13.34 -8.96 -13.02
N THR A 451 13.28 -9.85 -14.03
CA THR A 451 14.37 -10.78 -14.37
C THR A 451 15.05 -10.49 -15.71
N GLY A 452 14.63 -9.46 -16.43
CA GLY A 452 15.22 -9.08 -17.71
C GLY A 452 16.67 -8.58 -17.58
N PRO A 453 17.47 -8.65 -18.67
CA PRO A 453 18.81 -8.06 -18.68
C PRO A 453 18.69 -6.56 -18.45
N LYS A 454 19.47 -6.03 -17.51
CA LYS A 454 19.41 -4.61 -17.12
C LYS A 454 20.56 -3.84 -17.75
N PRO A 455 20.42 -2.53 -18.04
CA PRO A 455 21.52 -1.72 -18.55
C PRO A 455 22.80 -1.84 -17.71
N LEU A 456 23.95 -1.98 -18.38
CA LEU A 456 25.26 -1.89 -17.76
C LEU A 456 25.68 -0.43 -17.63
N ILE A 457 26.21 -0.08 -16.45
CA ILE A 457 26.71 1.27 -16.16
C ILE A 457 28.22 1.21 -15.87
N GLU A 458 28.97 1.95 -16.67
CA GLU A 458 30.40 2.20 -16.48
C GLU A 458 30.62 3.66 -16.10
N VAL A 459 31.42 3.88 -15.06
CA VAL A 459 31.75 5.21 -14.56
C VAL A 459 33.27 5.27 -14.55
N ALA A 460 33.84 6.14 -15.38
CA ALA A 460 35.27 6.37 -15.44
C ALA A 460 35.67 7.50 -14.49
N VAL A 461 34.82 8.53 -14.34
CA VAL A 461 35.06 9.69 -13.47
C VAL A 461 33.80 10.04 -12.65
N PRO A 462 33.89 10.10 -11.31
CA PRO A 462 35.05 9.72 -10.52
C PRO A 462 35.24 8.21 -10.53
N ALA A 463 36.48 7.74 -10.35
CA ALA A 463 36.75 6.34 -10.07
C ALA A 463 36.37 5.99 -8.61
N GLU A 464 36.06 4.72 -8.33
CA GLU A 464 35.78 4.28 -6.96
C GLU A 464 36.99 4.56 -6.04
N GLY A 465 36.73 5.28 -4.95
CA GLY A 465 37.74 5.74 -4.01
C GLY A 465 38.59 6.92 -4.48
N GLN A 466 38.28 7.55 -5.64
CA GLN A 466 39.04 8.68 -6.13
C GLN A 466 39.05 9.82 -5.11
N ARG A 467 40.22 10.45 -4.94
CA ARG A 467 40.39 11.65 -4.11
C ARG A 467 40.40 12.89 -4.97
N VAL A 468 39.55 13.85 -4.66
CA VAL A 468 39.36 15.08 -5.46
C VAL A 468 39.52 16.29 -4.55
N PRO A 469 40.38 17.27 -4.86
CA PRO A 469 40.49 18.47 -4.04
C PRO A 469 39.20 19.30 -4.04
N MET A 470 38.84 19.86 -2.88
CA MET A 470 37.66 20.72 -2.73
C MET A 470 37.71 21.90 -3.71
N GLY A 471 36.57 22.19 -4.35
CA GLY A 471 36.44 23.26 -5.34
C GLY A 471 36.97 22.90 -6.74
N THR A 472 37.49 21.69 -6.95
CA THR A 472 37.88 21.24 -8.29
C THR A 472 36.64 21.02 -9.17
N THR A 473 36.63 21.61 -10.37
CA THR A 473 35.60 21.28 -11.38
C THR A 473 36.06 20.04 -12.15
N LEU A 474 35.43 18.90 -11.85
CA LEU A 474 35.71 17.62 -12.50
C LEU A 474 34.48 17.17 -13.27
N ALA A 475 34.60 16.99 -14.59
CA ALA A 475 33.50 16.48 -15.42
C ALA A 475 33.25 15.00 -15.12
N THR A 476 31.98 14.62 -15.02
CA THR A 476 31.57 13.23 -14.84
C THR A 476 31.73 12.47 -16.15
N ASP A 477 32.35 11.30 -16.11
CA ASP A 477 32.54 10.43 -17.29
C ASP A 477 31.84 9.09 -17.04
N VAL A 478 30.78 8.86 -17.80
CA VAL A 478 29.82 7.78 -17.62
C VAL A 478 29.40 7.23 -18.98
N THR A 479 29.34 5.91 -19.08
CA THR A 479 28.79 5.20 -20.23
C THR A 479 27.73 4.20 -19.77
N CYS A 480 26.55 4.22 -20.39
CA CYS A 480 25.52 3.21 -20.21
C CYS A 480 25.34 2.41 -21.49
N ARG A 481 25.20 1.08 -21.38
CA ARG A 481 25.01 0.18 -22.52
C ARG A 481 24.08 -0.98 -22.19
N PRO A 482 23.45 -1.64 -23.18
CA PRO A 482 22.62 -2.82 -22.93
C PRO A 482 23.45 -3.99 -22.38
N ASP A 483 22.84 -4.84 -21.55
CA ASP A 483 23.48 -6.09 -21.10
C ASP A 483 23.24 -7.19 -22.14
N THR A 484 24.34 -7.71 -22.69
CA THR A 484 24.46 -8.58 -23.87
C THR A 484 24.13 -7.92 -25.22
N GLY A 485 24.85 -8.30 -26.28
CA GLY A 485 24.88 -7.67 -27.62
C GLY A 485 23.60 -7.78 -28.46
N GLY A 486 22.42 -7.61 -27.84
CA GLY A 486 21.14 -7.43 -28.52
C GLY A 486 20.78 -5.96 -28.72
N ALA A 487 19.82 -5.71 -29.61
CA ALA A 487 19.39 -4.39 -30.10
C ALA A 487 18.61 -3.52 -29.09
N ALA A 488 18.66 -3.81 -27.78
CA ALA A 488 17.99 -2.97 -26.79
C ALA A 488 18.63 -1.57 -26.78
N VAL A 489 17.83 -0.51 -26.87
CA VAL A 489 18.35 0.87 -26.94
C VAL A 489 18.32 1.47 -25.54
N ILE A 490 19.41 2.10 -25.10
CA ILE A 490 19.43 2.87 -23.85
C ILE A 490 18.56 4.11 -24.03
N ALA A 491 17.47 4.17 -23.26
CA ALA A 491 16.53 5.30 -23.29
C ALA A 491 17.08 6.49 -22.51
N THR A 492 17.69 6.27 -21.34
CA THR A 492 18.33 7.32 -20.55
C THR A 492 19.59 6.82 -19.86
N CYS A 493 20.61 7.67 -19.81
CA CYS A 493 21.82 7.52 -19.00
C CYS A 493 22.05 8.83 -18.23
N ALA A 494 21.66 8.84 -16.95
CA ALA A 494 21.59 10.05 -16.14
C ALA A 494 22.69 10.07 -15.07
N ALA A 495 23.48 11.15 -15.07
CA ALA A 495 24.44 11.49 -14.03
C ALA A 495 24.60 13.03 -13.97
N PRO A 496 24.99 13.60 -12.81
CA PRO A 496 25.44 14.99 -12.72
C PRO A 496 26.55 15.27 -13.74
N LYS A 497 26.53 16.44 -14.41
CA LYS A 497 27.56 16.81 -15.41
C LYS A 497 28.96 16.95 -14.80
N THR A 498 29.02 17.30 -13.52
CA THR A 498 30.26 17.48 -12.76
C THR A 498 30.16 16.77 -11.42
N VAL A 499 31.30 16.31 -10.92
CA VAL A 499 31.45 15.73 -9.58
C VAL A 499 31.30 16.82 -8.52
N ASP A 500 30.55 16.55 -7.46
CA ASP A 500 30.34 17.50 -6.36
C ASP A 500 31.56 17.54 -5.43
N THR A 501 32.33 18.63 -5.54
CA THR A 501 33.53 18.86 -4.70
C THR A 501 33.30 19.99 -3.69
N SER A 502 32.04 20.32 -3.39
CA SER A 502 31.68 21.47 -2.54
C SER A 502 31.80 21.22 -1.04
N ARG A 503 31.94 19.95 -0.62
CA ARG A 503 31.98 19.54 0.79
C ARG A 503 33.11 18.54 1.02
N LEU A 504 33.95 18.80 2.02
CA LEU A 504 35.02 17.89 2.43
C LEU A 504 34.47 16.55 2.96
N GLY A 505 35.22 15.48 2.70
CA GLY A 505 34.95 14.14 3.20
C GLY A 505 34.34 13.20 2.15
N PRO A 506 33.81 12.04 2.59
CA PRO A 506 33.21 11.06 1.69
C PRO A 506 32.01 11.63 0.93
N ALA A 507 31.96 11.36 -0.37
CA ALA A 507 30.88 11.76 -1.26
C ALA A 507 30.55 10.61 -2.21
N GLU A 508 29.37 10.68 -2.82
CA GLU A 508 28.86 9.64 -3.71
C GLU A 508 28.37 10.27 -5.02
N LEU A 509 28.68 9.61 -6.15
CA LEU A 509 28.09 9.88 -7.45
C LEU A 509 27.11 8.74 -7.74
N THR A 510 25.83 9.08 -7.92
CA THR A 510 24.81 8.13 -8.38
C THR A 510 24.61 8.28 -9.88
N VAL A 511 24.71 7.16 -10.58
CA VAL A 511 24.50 7.04 -12.02
C VAL A 511 23.38 6.07 -12.27
N SER A 512 22.49 6.43 -13.20
CA SER A 512 21.21 5.76 -13.37
C SER A 512 20.94 5.54 -14.86
N ALA A 513 20.54 4.33 -15.23
CA ALA A 513 20.30 3.94 -16.62
C ALA A 513 18.94 3.26 -16.77
N LEU A 514 18.27 3.53 -17.88
CA LEU A 514 16.99 2.92 -18.28
C LEU A 514 17.09 2.54 -19.76
N ASP A 515 16.69 1.33 -20.12
CA ASP A 515 16.53 0.96 -21.53
C ASP A 515 15.11 1.24 -22.05
N ALA A 516 14.91 1.09 -23.36
CA ALA A 516 13.63 1.25 -24.02
C ALA A 516 12.59 0.19 -23.60
N ALA A 517 13.01 -0.94 -23.04
CA ALA A 517 12.08 -1.90 -22.47
C ALA A 517 11.53 -1.42 -21.13
N GLY A 518 12.28 -0.59 -20.39
CA GLY A 518 11.95 -0.14 -19.03
C GLY A 518 12.77 -0.84 -17.95
N GLN A 519 13.81 -1.59 -18.32
CA GLN A 519 14.78 -2.15 -17.38
C GLN A 519 15.68 -1.04 -16.86
N ALA A 520 15.79 -0.97 -15.53
CA ALA A 520 16.57 0.07 -14.87
C ALA A 520 17.73 -0.49 -14.07
N SER A 521 18.85 0.23 -14.10
CA SER A 521 20.04 0.00 -13.30
C SER A 521 20.48 1.30 -12.61
N THR A 522 21.06 1.15 -11.43
CA THR A 522 21.73 2.25 -10.71
C THR A 522 23.11 1.78 -10.27
N LYS A 523 24.10 2.66 -10.39
CA LYS A 523 25.46 2.46 -9.89
C LYS A 523 25.87 3.67 -9.06
N VAL A 524 26.31 3.39 -7.84
CA VAL A 524 26.86 4.41 -6.93
C VAL A 524 28.38 4.24 -6.92
N VAL A 525 29.09 5.33 -7.19
CA VAL A 525 30.54 5.41 -7.08
C VAL A 525 30.91 6.33 -5.93
N ARG A 526 31.75 5.84 -5.02
CA ARG A 526 32.18 6.61 -3.84
C ARG A 526 33.51 7.29 -4.12
N TYR A 527 33.66 8.53 -3.69
CA TYR A 527 34.90 9.30 -3.78
C TYR A 527 35.09 10.12 -2.49
N VAL A 528 36.24 10.75 -2.34
CA VAL A 528 36.56 11.57 -1.17
C VAL A 528 36.98 12.96 -1.63
N VAL A 529 36.36 13.99 -1.07
CA VAL A 529 36.77 15.36 -1.28
C VAL A 529 37.78 15.75 -0.21
N ASP A 530 39.02 16.01 -0.63
CA ASP A 530 40.12 16.38 0.25
C ASP A 530 40.33 17.89 0.29
N ASP A 531 41.03 18.37 1.31
CA ASP A 531 41.48 19.76 1.35
C ASP A 531 42.34 20.07 0.10
N PRO A 532 42.22 21.27 -0.48
CA PRO A 532 43.08 21.66 -1.58
C PRO A 532 44.54 21.64 -1.13
N PRO A 533 45.46 21.14 -1.98
CA PRO A 533 46.88 21.12 -1.61
C PRO A 533 47.34 22.54 -1.27
N PRO A 534 48.17 22.71 -0.22
CA PRO A 534 48.67 24.02 0.14
C PRO A 534 49.38 24.65 -1.08
N PRO A 535 49.21 25.95 -1.32
CA PRO A 535 49.88 26.62 -2.43
C PRO A 535 51.39 26.38 -2.36
N PRO A 536 52.06 26.19 -3.50
CA PRO A 536 53.50 25.95 -3.51
C PRO A 536 54.22 27.10 -2.77
N PRO A 537 55.22 26.79 -1.93
CA PRO A 537 55.97 27.83 -1.22
C PRO A 537 56.65 28.74 -2.25
N VAL A 538 56.42 30.04 -2.13
CA VAL A 538 57.17 31.07 -2.86
C VAL A 538 58.58 31.08 -2.30
N ILE A 539 59.58 30.62 -3.07
CA ILE A 539 60.99 30.63 -2.67
C ILE A 539 61.69 31.87 -3.25
N PRO A 540 62.18 32.82 -2.43
CA PRO A 540 63.20 33.78 -2.85
C PRO A 540 64.58 33.10 -2.87
N THR A 541 65.36 33.41 -3.89
CA THR A 541 66.71 32.89 -4.15
C THR A 541 67.67 33.29 -3.02
N GLN A 542 68.30 32.32 -2.33
CA GLN A 542 69.64 32.49 -1.76
C GLN A 542 70.30 31.14 -1.44
N ALA A 543 71.60 31.08 -1.75
CA ALA A 543 72.49 29.94 -1.57
C ALA A 543 72.94 29.80 -0.12
N THR A 544 73.03 28.57 0.41
CA THR A 544 74.25 28.02 1.03
C THR A 544 74.07 26.57 1.49
N THR A 545 75.16 25.82 1.30
CA THR A 545 75.63 24.56 1.89
C THR A 545 75.03 24.08 3.22
N ALA A 546 74.68 22.79 3.31
CA ALA A 546 75.41 21.77 4.11
C ALA A 546 74.57 20.50 4.43
N THR A 547 75.17 19.34 4.10
CA THR A 547 75.30 18.08 4.87
C THR A 547 74.07 17.19 5.21
N VAL A 548 74.17 15.94 4.75
CA VAL A 548 73.34 14.75 5.08
C VAL A 548 73.75 14.17 6.45
N PRO A 549 72.83 13.57 7.23
CA PRO A 549 72.95 12.14 7.47
C PRO A 549 71.62 11.37 7.38
N ALA A 550 71.77 10.08 7.06
CA ALA A 550 70.73 9.09 6.88
C ALA A 550 70.17 8.53 8.20
N THR A 551 69.16 7.66 8.04
CA THR A 551 68.74 6.52 8.88
C THR A 551 67.63 6.81 9.91
N THR A 552 66.45 6.21 9.73
CA THR A 552 66.01 5.00 10.47
C THR A 552 64.53 4.68 10.18
N VAL A 553 64.29 3.43 9.80
CA VAL A 553 63.00 2.73 9.98
C VAL A 553 63.03 2.11 11.37
N PRO A 554 61.90 2.09 12.10
CA PRO A 554 61.48 0.83 12.68
C PRO A 554 60.00 0.53 12.41
N ALA A 555 59.75 -0.71 12.00
CA ALA A 555 58.50 -1.40 12.25
C ALA A 555 58.34 -1.63 13.77
N THR A 556 57.12 -1.66 14.29
CA THR A 556 56.57 -2.77 15.13
C THR A 556 55.10 -2.50 15.46
N THR A 557 54.25 -3.36 14.90
CA THR A 557 53.10 -4.07 15.51
C THR A 557 52.55 -3.57 16.86
N ALA A 558 51.24 -3.26 16.88
CA ALA A 558 50.38 -3.46 18.05
C ALA A 558 48.99 -3.94 17.60
N THR A 559 48.84 -5.26 17.52
CA THR A 559 47.55 -5.95 17.34
C THR A 559 46.70 -5.69 18.58
N THR A 560 45.64 -4.91 18.45
CA THR A 560 44.63 -4.73 19.51
C THR A 560 43.55 -5.81 19.32
N PRO A 561 43.08 -6.50 20.37
CA PRO A 561 42.23 -7.67 20.22
C PRO A 561 40.88 -7.26 19.64
N THR A 562 40.53 -7.85 18.50
CA THR A 562 39.19 -7.78 17.92
C THR A 562 38.21 -8.30 18.98
N ARG A 563 37.40 -7.42 19.55
CA ARG A 563 36.29 -7.81 20.41
C ARG A 563 35.26 -8.51 19.52
N THR A 564 35.29 -9.82 19.51
CA THR A 564 34.30 -10.65 18.83
C THR A 564 32.91 -10.20 19.28
N PRO A 565 31.99 -9.86 18.36
CA PRO A 565 30.62 -9.55 18.75
C PRO A 565 30.05 -10.79 19.42
N VAL A 566 29.58 -10.64 20.66
CA VAL A 566 28.91 -11.72 21.39
C VAL A 566 27.61 -12.02 20.64
N VAL A 567 27.62 -13.12 19.89
CA VAL A 567 26.46 -13.63 19.16
C VAL A 567 25.51 -14.27 20.17
N LEU A 568 24.32 -13.69 20.34
CA LEU A 568 23.30 -14.26 21.23
C LEU A 568 22.25 -15.04 20.41
N PRO A 569 21.85 -16.25 20.84
CA PRO A 569 20.75 -16.97 20.22
C PRO A 569 19.42 -16.31 20.63
N VAL A 570 18.75 -15.63 19.69
CA VAL A 570 17.45 -14.98 19.91
C VAL A 570 16.32 -15.86 19.39
N ILE A 571 15.36 -16.19 20.25
CA ILE A 571 14.16 -16.95 19.88
C ILE A 571 12.95 -16.02 19.83
N SER A 572 12.22 -16.10 18.72
CA SER A 572 10.95 -15.41 18.58
C SER A 572 9.79 -16.30 19.01
N LEU A 573 8.82 -15.68 19.71
CA LEU A 573 7.52 -16.27 20.01
C LEU A 573 6.40 -15.67 19.14
N ALA A 574 6.72 -14.78 18.20
CA ALA A 574 5.73 -14.05 17.39
C ALA A 574 4.84 -14.97 16.53
N GLY A 575 5.34 -16.17 16.17
CA GLY A 575 4.58 -17.18 15.41
C GLY A 575 3.91 -18.27 16.26
N VAL A 576 3.89 -18.15 17.60
CA VAL A 576 3.15 -19.09 18.46
C VAL A 576 1.69 -18.64 18.53
N PRO A 577 0.73 -19.40 17.98
CA PRO A 577 -0.68 -18.98 17.97
C PRO A 577 -1.22 -18.86 19.39
N ARG A 578 -2.09 -17.86 19.61
CA ARG A 578 -2.73 -17.61 20.91
C ARG A 578 -3.69 -18.74 21.33
N GLY A 579 -4.13 -19.56 20.37
CA GLY A 579 -4.89 -20.79 20.58
C GLY A 579 -4.11 -22.02 20.13
N LEU A 580 -4.01 -23.02 21.00
CA LEU A 580 -3.34 -24.29 20.69
C LEU A 580 -4.28 -25.47 20.98
N THR A 581 -4.27 -26.45 20.10
CA THR A 581 -5.09 -27.66 20.24
C THR A 581 -4.23 -28.82 20.72
N ALA A 582 -4.65 -29.46 21.81
CA ALA A 582 -4.05 -30.71 22.28
C ALA A 582 -4.62 -31.88 21.49
N SER A 583 -3.74 -32.70 20.90
CA SER A 583 -4.16 -33.92 20.21
C SER A 583 -4.85 -34.91 21.16
N ALA A 584 -5.52 -35.93 20.62
CA ALA A 584 -6.13 -37.00 21.41
C ALA A 584 -5.12 -37.74 22.32
N ALA A 585 -3.85 -37.83 21.88
CA ALA A 585 -2.73 -38.37 22.66
C ALA A 585 -2.19 -37.40 23.73
N GLY A 586 -2.71 -36.17 23.77
CA GLY A 586 -2.31 -35.10 24.68
C GLY A 586 -0.97 -34.47 24.35
N THR A 587 -0.68 -34.29 23.06
CA THR A 587 0.51 -33.59 22.58
C THR A 587 0.12 -32.24 21.99
N VAL A 588 0.91 -31.21 22.25
CA VAL A 588 0.74 -29.85 21.70
C VAL A 588 1.95 -29.50 20.85
N GLY A 589 1.73 -29.03 19.63
CA GLY A 589 2.81 -28.55 18.75
C GLY A 589 3.06 -27.06 18.93
N LEU A 590 4.32 -26.66 19.09
CA LEU A 590 4.77 -25.28 19.24
C LEU A 590 5.74 -24.93 18.12
N ARG A 591 5.35 -24.05 17.19
CA ARG A 591 6.26 -23.57 16.14
C ARG A 591 7.16 -22.46 16.72
N LEU A 592 8.46 -22.74 16.82
CA LEU A 592 9.46 -21.80 17.32
C LEU A 592 10.41 -21.40 16.19
N ARG A 593 10.84 -20.13 16.16
CA ARG A 593 11.82 -19.61 15.18
C ARG A 593 13.08 -19.12 15.90
N CYS A 594 14.24 -19.59 15.44
CA CYS A 594 15.55 -19.06 15.85
C CYS A 594 15.92 -17.91 14.90
N LEU A 595 16.05 -16.69 15.43
CA LEU A 595 16.36 -15.47 14.66
C LEU A 595 17.86 -15.17 14.59
N GLY A 596 18.69 -15.87 15.38
CA GLY A 596 20.13 -15.68 15.41
C GLY A 596 20.89 -16.47 14.33
N THR A 597 22.17 -16.15 14.17
CA THR A 597 23.13 -16.82 13.26
C THR A 597 23.74 -18.10 13.86
N ILE A 598 23.45 -18.41 15.12
CA ILE A 598 23.82 -19.66 15.80
C ILE A 598 22.59 -20.44 16.22
N ALA A 599 22.74 -21.75 16.38
CA ALA A 599 21.65 -22.63 16.77
C ALA A 599 21.08 -22.28 18.16
N CYS A 600 19.75 -22.20 18.26
CA CYS A 600 19.05 -21.93 19.52
C CYS A 600 18.78 -23.26 20.25
N ARG A 601 19.20 -23.37 21.52
CA ARG A 601 18.92 -24.54 22.38
C ARG A 601 18.41 -24.10 23.74
N GLY A 602 17.48 -24.86 24.33
CA GLY A 602 16.94 -24.53 25.64
C GLY A 602 15.78 -25.40 26.09
N THR A 603 15.05 -24.93 27.10
CA THR A 603 13.89 -25.60 27.69
C THR A 603 12.61 -24.82 27.45
N LEU A 604 11.50 -25.56 27.38
CA LEU A 604 10.14 -25.06 27.32
C LEU A 604 9.39 -25.52 28.57
N ARG A 605 8.62 -24.63 29.17
CA ARG A 605 7.70 -24.96 30.24
C ARG A 605 6.33 -24.37 29.92
N LEU A 606 5.32 -25.21 29.91
CA LEU A 606 3.92 -24.82 29.78
C LEU A 606 3.27 -24.93 31.16
N SER A 607 2.65 -23.86 31.66
CA SER A 607 2.08 -23.81 33.01
C SER A 607 0.77 -23.03 33.05
N THR A 608 0.01 -23.15 34.15
CA THR A 608 -1.22 -22.35 34.36
C THR A 608 -0.96 -21.21 35.34
N PRO A 609 -1.50 -20.00 35.09
CA PRO A 609 -1.25 -18.83 35.94
C PRO A 609 -2.03 -18.84 37.28
N ARG A 610 -3.10 -19.64 37.42
CA ARG A 610 -3.82 -19.84 38.69
C ARG A 610 -4.02 -21.34 38.99
N PRO A 611 -3.81 -21.83 40.22
CA PRO A 611 -4.15 -23.19 40.58
C PRO A 611 -5.67 -23.34 40.69
N ALA A 612 -6.27 -24.26 39.93
CA ALA A 612 -7.63 -24.71 40.19
C ALA A 612 -7.62 -25.63 41.42
N ARG A 613 -8.45 -25.33 42.44
CA ARG A 613 -8.61 -26.14 43.66
C ARG A 613 -9.02 -27.56 43.29
N VAL A 614 -8.31 -28.54 43.87
CA VAL A 614 -8.80 -29.91 44.05
C VAL A 614 -9.01 -30.06 45.55
N ALA A 615 -10.22 -30.45 45.98
CA ALA A 615 -10.51 -30.67 47.39
C ALA A 615 -9.53 -31.71 47.98
N GLY A 616 -8.92 -31.38 49.13
CA GLY A 616 -8.09 -32.32 49.90
C GLY A 616 -6.58 -32.36 49.61
N THR A 617 -6.00 -31.44 48.84
CA THR A 617 -4.52 -31.42 48.62
C THR A 617 -3.87 -30.06 48.89
N ARG A 618 -2.65 -30.06 49.47
CA ARG A 618 -1.90 -28.83 49.79
C ARG A 618 -1.57 -28.03 48.52
N PRO A 619 -1.61 -26.68 48.56
CA PRO A 619 -1.34 -25.83 47.40
C PRO A 619 0.09 -26.00 46.90
N ARG A 620 0.28 -26.21 45.59
CA ARG A 620 1.58 -26.06 44.93
C ARG A 620 1.51 -24.92 43.90
N THR A 621 2.54 -24.07 43.88
CA THR A 621 2.73 -23.00 42.89
C THR A 621 2.59 -23.51 41.45
N ALA A 622 1.94 -22.72 40.59
CA ALA A 622 1.73 -22.90 39.14
C ALA A 622 1.81 -24.35 38.62
N SER A 623 0.66 -24.99 38.36
CA SER A 623 0.64 -26.37 37.85
C SER A 623 1.32 -26.47 36.48
N THR A 624 2.49 -27.11 36.41
CA THR A 624 3.17 -27.44 35.15
C THR A 624 2.29 -28.36 34.31
N LEU A 625 1.97 -27.95 33.09
CA LEU A 625 1.18 -28.72 32.14
C LEU A 625 2.05 -29.64 31.27
N ALA A 626 3.21 -29.14 30.84
CA ALA A 626 4.23 -29.88 30.10
C ALA A 626 5.60 -29.19 30.22
N THR A 627 6.66 -29.96 30.04
CA THR A 627 8.03 -29.47 29.86
C THR A 627 8.67 -30.17 28.67
N GLY A 628 9.64 -29.52 28.04
CA GLY A 628 10.43 -30.14 26.99
C GLY A 628 11.69 -29.34 26.70
N THR A 629 12.48 -29.83 25.76
CA THR A 629 13.66 -29.14 25.25
C THR A 629 13.45 -28.81 23.78
N TYR A 630 14.21 -27.82 23.28
CA TYR A 630 14.28 -27.54 21.85
C TYR A 630 15.74 -27.36 21.43
N ALA A 631 16.00 -27.72 20.18
CA ALA A 631 17.23 -27.42 19.47
C ALA A 631 16.84 -27.03 18.04
N LEU A 632 17.17 -25.80 17.65
CA LEU A 632 16.78 -25.19 16.38
C LEU A 632 18.04 -24.74 15.63
N PRO A 633 18.22 -25.09 14.36
CA PRO A 633 19.25 -24.48 13.52
C PRO A 633 19.06 -22.97 13.40
N ALA A 634 20.15 -22.24 13.17
CA ALA A 634 20.14 -20.80 12.93
C ALA A 634 19.18 -20.43 11.78
N GLY A 635 18.42 -19.35 11.93
CA GLY A 635 17.48 -18.84 10.92
C GLY A 635 16.26 -19.72 10.60
N ARG A 636 16.12 -20.91 11.20
CA ARG A 636 15.04 -21.87 10.88
C ARG A 636 13.90 -21.84 11.89
N SER A 637 12.74 -22.32 11.43
CA SER A 637 11.56 -22.56 12.28
C SER A 637 11.28 -24.06 12.38
N LEU A 638 10.95 -24.56 13.56
CA LEU A 638 10.57 -25.97 13.78
C LEU A 638 9.39 -26.08 14.75
N THR A 639 8.55 -27.08 14.55
CA THR A 639 7.48 -27.45 15.48
C THR A 639 8.00 -28.39 16.56
N VAL A 640 8.11 -27.91 17.79
CA VAL A 640 8.47 -28.70 18.98
C VAL A 640 7.20 -29.29 19.60
N LYS A 641 7.16 -30.61 19.78
CA LYS A 641 6.03 -31.32 20.37
C LYS A 641 6.20 -31.46 21.88
N LEU A 642 5.27 -30.90 22.66
CA LEU A 642 5.22 -31.07 24.11
C LEU A 642 4.12 -32.05 24.52
N ARG A 643 4.45 -33.03 25.35
CA ARG A 643 3.48 -33.99 25.89
C ARG A 643 2.92 -33.48 27.22
N LEU A 644 1.59 -33.33 27.27
CA LEU A 644 0.89 -32.93 28.49
C LEU A 644 0.95 -34.02 29.55
N THR A 645 1.07 -33.65 30.82
CA THR A 645 0.94 -34.59 31.95
C THR A 645 -0.47 -35.20 32.04
N ARG A 646 -0.63 -36.32 32.73
CA ARG A 646 -1.96 -36.98 32.90
C ARG A 646 -3.00 -36.02 33.47
N THR A 647 -2.62 -35.25 34.49
CA THR A 647 -3.48 -34.23 35.12
C THR A 647 -3.77 -33.06 34.19
N ALA A 648 -2.80 -32.62 33.38
CA ALA A 648 -3.01 -31.55 32.40
C ALA A 648 -3.98 -31.97 31.29
N ARG A 649 -3.90 -33.21 30.79
CA ARG A 649 -4.84 -33.73 29.79
C ARG A 649 -6.28 -33.74 30.31
N ALA A 650 -6.48 -34.19 31.55
CA ALA A 650 -7.79 -34.17 32.20
C ALA A 650 -8.36 -32.74 32.32
N ARG A 651 -7.52 -31.76 32.69
CA ARG A 651 -7.91 -30.35 32.80
C ARG A 651 -8.27 -29.70 31.47
N VAL A 652 -7.50 -29.97 30.41
CA VAL A 652 -7.81 -29.46 29.06
C VAL A 652 -9.12 -30.04 28.55
N LYS A 653 -9.40 -31.33 28.82
CA LYS A 653 -10.67 -31.97 28.45
C LYS A 653 -11.88 -31.37 29.20
N ALA A 654 -11.71 -30.98 30.47
CA ALA A 654 -12.78 -30.42 31.29
C ALA A 654 -13.04 -28.91 31.04
N ALA A 655 -12.14 -28.20 30.37
CA ALA A 655 -12.25 -26.75 30.17
C ALA A 655 -13.05 -26.40 28.90
N ALA A 656 -14.37 -26.25 29.03
CA ALA A 656 -15.29 -25.96 27.90
C ALA A 656 -14.92 -24.70 27.09
N ARG A 657 -14.36 -23.67 27.73
CA ARG A 657 -13.91 -22.42 27.09
C ARG A 657 -12.40 -22.40 26.75
N GLY A 658 -11.71 -23.52 26.93
CA GLY A 658 -10.25 -23.63 26.83
C GLY A 658 -9.52 -23.25 28.12
N LEU A 659 -8.36 -23.87 28.34
CA LEU A 659 -7.52 -23.69 29.53
C LEU A 659 -6.47 -22.61 29.26
N LYS A 660 -6.49 -21.50 30.02
CA LYS A 660 -5.45 -20.47 29.95
C LYS A 660 -4.11 -21.03 30.44
N ALA A 661 -3.06 -20.84 29.65
CA ALA A 661 -1.71 -21.27 29.95
C ALA A 661 -0.67 -20.20 29.60
N VAL A 662 0.51 -20.35 30.19
CA VAL A 662 1.70 -19.53 29.93
C VAL A 662 2.79 -20.46 29.44
N LEU A 663 3.30 -20.20 28.24
CA LEU A 663 4.52 -20.80 27.71
C LEU A 663 5.71 -19.97 28.16
N THR A 664 6.69 -20.60 28.78
CA THR A 664 7.98 -20.02 29.14
C THR A 664 9.07 -20.73 28.34
N VAL A 665 9.91 -19.95 27.66
CA VAL A 665 11.04 -20.43 26.85
C VAL A 665 12.32 -19.92 27.47
N THR A 666 13.17 -20.84 27.92
CA THR A 666 14.43 -20.53 28.61
C THR A 666 15.60 -20.99 27.75
N PRO A 667 16.41 -20.08 27.19
CA PRO A 667 17.61 -20.45 26.43
C PRO A 667 18.71 -21.05 27.33
N ARG A 668 19.49 -22.00 26.79
CA ARG A 668 20.63 -22.62 27.47
C ARG A 668 21.91 -21.82 27.20
N VAL A 669 21.93 -20.54 27.55
CA VAL A 669 23.11 -19.66 27.51
C VAL A 669 23.13 -18.79 28.77
N ALA A 670 24.30 -18.62 29.39
CA ALA A 670 24.48 -18.06 30.74
C ALA A 670 24.01 -16.60 30.95
N ALA A 671 23.52 -15.91 29.91
CA ALA A 671 23.11 -14.50 29.97
C ALA A 671 21.72 -14.18 29.36
N ALA A 672 20.97 -15.18 28.89
CA ALA A 672 19.69 -14.93 28.19
C ALA A 672 18.47 -15.00 29.12
N ARG A 673 17.65 -13.95 29.15
CA ARG A 673 16.40 -13.91 29.95
C ARG A 673 15.33 -14.84 29.36
N PRO A 674 14.54 -15.57 30.18
CA PRO A 674 13.39 -16.34 29.70
C PRO A 674 12.34 -15.45 29.03
N ARG A 675 11.70 -15.95 27.96
CA ARG A 675 10.58 -15.27 27.28
C ARG A 675 9.27 -15.99 27.58
N THR A 676 8.18 -15.24 27.72
CA THR A 676 6.85 -15.79 28.04
C THR A 676 5.77 -15.36 27.05
N ALA A 677 4.85 -16.27 26.74
CA ALA A 677 3.65 -15.97 25.96
C ALA A 677 2.40 -16.55 26.63
N GLN A 678 1.31 -15.80 26.65
CA GLN A 678 0.00 -16.27 27.13
C GLN A 678 -0.76 -16.94 25.98
N LEU A 679 -1.40 -18.06 26.27
CA LEU A 679 -2.12 -18.85 25.27
C LEU A 679 -3.31 -19.60 25.88
N THR A 680 -4.20 -20.11 25.02
CA THR A 680 -5.36 -20.92 25.41
C THR A 680 -5.25 -22.32 24.81
N LEU A 681 -5.31 -23.35 25.65
CA LEU A 681 -5.29 -24.76 25.24
C LEU A 681 -6.71 -25.29 25.09
N ARG A 682 -7.03 -25.92 23.96
CA ARG A 682 -8.32 -26.58 23.70
C ARG A 682 -8.14 -28.07 23.39
N PRO A 683 -9.10 -28.95 23.73
CA PRO A 683 -9.08 -30.34 23.28
C PRO A 683 -9.36 -30.39 21.77
N ALA A 684 -8.76 -31.35 21.05
CA ALA A 684 -9.16 -31.65 19.68
C ALA A 684 -10.63 -32.09 19.63
N ALA A 685 -11.40 -31.54 18.68
CA ALA A 685 -12.78 -31.95 18.47
C ALA A 685 -12.84 -33.46 18.19
N ALA A 686 -13.76 -34.16 18.86
CA ALA A 686 -14.02 -35.56 18.53
C ALA A 686 -14.54 -35.61 17.09
N ARG A 687 -13.90 -36.40 16.21
CA ARG A 687 -14.46 -36.68 14.88
C ARG A 687 -15.89 -37.21 15.06
N PRO A 688 -16.88 -36.72 14.27
CA PRO A 688 -18.20 -37.33 14.27
C PRO A 688 -18.04 -38.80 13.87
N THR A 689 -18.48 -39.72 14.72
CA THR A 689 -18.64 -41.12 14.33
C THR A 689 -19.78 -41.18 13.32
N VAL A 690 -19.44 -41.30 12.04
CA VAL A 690 -20.40 -41.61 10.98
C VAL A 690 -20.97 -43.00 11.28
N ARG A 691 -22.23 -43.05 11.76
CA ARG A 691 -22.99 -44.31 11.78
C ARG A 691 -23.27 -44.70 10.32
N ARG A 692 -22.73 -45.84 9.87
CA ARG A 692 -23.18 -46.48 8.62
C ARG A 692 -24.70 -46.75 8.75
N PRO A 693 -25.52 -46.39 7.74
CA PRO A 693 -26.91 -46.83 7.70
C PRO A 693 -26.94 -48.37 7.65
N ALA A 694 -27.83 -48.96 8.43
CA ALA A 694 -28.12 -50.38 8.35
C ALA A 694 -28.67 -50.71 6.96
N ALA A 695 -28.14 -51.76 6.34
CA ALA A 695 -28.68 -52.30 5.09
C ALA A 695 -30.14 -52.73 5.33
N GLY A 696 -31.07 -52.00 4.74
CA GLY A 696 -32.47 -52.40 4.65
C GLY A 696 -32.57 -53.63 3.75
N ARG A 697 -33.03 -54.75 4.33
CA ARG A 697 -33.43 -55.94 3.57
C ARG A 697 -34.65 -55.61 2.73
N SER A 698 -34.57 -55.99 1.46
CA SER A 698 -35.70 -56.16 0.56
C SER A 698 -36.76 -57.09 1.17
N ARG A 699 -38.01 -56.62 1.26
CA ARG A 699 -39.23 -57.38 0.98
C ARG A 699 -40.29 -56.41 0.48
#